data_AF-A0AAX7VLS2-F1
#
_entry.id   AF-A0AAX7VLS2-F1
#
_cell.length_a   1.000
_cell.length_b   1.000
_cell.length_c   1.000
_cell.angle_alpha   90.00
_cell.angle_beta   90.00
_cell.angle_gamma   90.00
#
_symmetry.space_group_name_H-M   'P 1'
#
loop_
_entity.id
_entity.type
_entity.pdbx_description
1 polymer ?
#
loop_
_entity_poly.entity_id
_entity_poly.type
_entity_poly.pdbx_seq_one_letter_code
_entity_poly.pdbx_strand_id
1 'polypeptide(L)'
;MGNTLSQEDISPAELDALWREPPYTLGGANEHFPGNDIMTQGAGEEEDVAIVISGEGTVEPDSYWKKRKEAFLRGSTVSLGDKFSSEIVLLFTGRRRSSADSDRTLQEALRTRLRVVESNSQDVIQLFKDLSARLVSVHAEKDSFVLTFKTVEEIWKFSTYLALGYVARCLENFLCDPSFWLDPELLNDLQISVTVDEEHLATLYLGLLLQEGSCFAKALFTRANNDEDEEQLSFQKNDLLVVRDTGQDDMWEGTLLTTGNHGMVPVTAMQPLPYPFYQWFLKKYPVYAGLCLKVLFLLPFTSLNASVTGSCVAVADYSPVGPDELPLSQGDVVEIQGLLLRSLGVFIGRHTSTGCRGFVQIVNPCSSELSDSGLLERLFSTDISSVYRLGKGMTGLDAFLPLYDLQYSFLWVTFSGKTEDELSGHLESVRECAKRMGMHWAHRRACFLLGRLCARKLKFSQARVYYEEALSVSVDSFSDVQLLVALFTNLTAIYLKQRMTDKLPQTLEKASALLLCLPCRSFTSTDEVELLKVLLRRSVVMVDKHLEARICYLMSTLFLLLKKSDDALPFVERLQFLSLTLSAADGQPIAPLDLNWLLSWLYHCKYMPYLALASLSLDSRQDHTLYNVFQRIELFIRNSVRLNPCWKEGTSLLPAQIVVYLQQTLAIAEREDDMKIQRDLCLGLASVYQQYGALDKALHCAQRAVEKGGHINEEEGFEASVLLGWLLVLTGQAEKAQSVLQPLLTSLQGTDSPTQRGVIHNLLALCLRRQGRIPEAGWHLHSALVISRENGNQRNQALALANLGCLALDTGASLIAERFLVRSMCLFWDLWESPTDEEHVQTYLWLGRSYKDRGRSQDIRACYEIGLLIALHAKNLHSQMVVAKVLSRLYADMLLYGQSIVYYEHCVSVSRELKDKRLEGEYLEKLSSLYLTLNDERSSRKSLDYTKQSLRISIDLGKKEEESETWLQVGRIYYLVYEDELADMYLQAAVKTALRMNDPHFAMSIYEEAGDVYFKGHRNRMASLPFYRDGSLPFARSIDDIHSEFRLLSKLTDLLINEKEHEEALQYATLAVQVARVSVNERSAYHRLATIYYSLEQYEMAENYYLKSLSLSPPVLQHPMEARYYTKVYCRLGNFTLHKLKVQGTQLQCCIGKDRESTFLK
;
A
#
# COMPACT_ATOMS: atom_id res chain seq x y z
N MET A 1 45.92 21.84 4.50
CA MET A 1 47.25 22.00 3.91
C MET A 1 47.20 23.18 2.96
N GLY A 2 47.93 24.26 3.26
CA GLY A 2 48.07 25.40 2.36
C GLY A 2 49.29 25.17 1.47
N ASN A 3 49.06 24.73 0.24
CA ASN A 3 49.98 24.96 -0.88
C ASN A 3 49.13 25.49 -2.02
N THR A 4 49.30 26.77 -2.31
CA THR A 4 48.79 27.45 -3.50
C THR A 4 49.36 26.75 -4.74
N LEU A 5 48.60 25.80 -5.31
CA LEU A 5 48.81 25.36 -6.69
C LEU A 5 48.51 26.56 -7.58
N SER A 6 49.54 27.07 -8.26
CA SER A 6 49.41 28.10 -9.28
C SER A 6 48.38 27.67 -10.32
N GLN A 7 47.45 28.59 -10.64
CA GLN A 7 46.51 28.47 -11.76
C GLN A 7 47.32 28.52 -13.07
N GLU A 8 47.93 27.41 -13.48
CA GLU A 8 48.35 27.24 -14.87
C GLU A 8 47.19 26.58 -15.63
N ASP A 9 46.65 27.29 -16.62
CA ASP A 9 45.62 26.78 -17.51
C ASP A 9 46.20 25.62 -18.34
N ILE A 10 45.54 24.46 -18.30
CA ILE A 10 45.87 23.33 -19.18
C ILE A 10 45.59 23.79 -20.61
N SER A 11 46.62 23.87 -21.45
CA SER A 11 46.46 24.35 -22.81
C SER A 11 45.72 23.32 -23.68
N PRO A 12 44.96 23.73 -24.72
CA PRO A 12 44.35 22.81 -25.68
C PRO A 12 45.38 21.86 -26.33
N ALA A 13 46.65 22.28 -26.42
CA ALA A 13 47.75 21.48 -26.94
C ALA A 13 48.17 20.33 -26.02
N GLU A 14 48.01 20.46 -24.68
CA GLU A 14 48.25 19.36 -23.73
C GLU A 14 47.13 18.33 -23.76
N LEU A 15 45.89 18.76 -24.03
CA LEU A 15 44.73 17.89 -24.27
C LEU A 15 44.87 17.11 -25.59
N ASP A 16 45.32 17.75 -26.68
CA ASP A 16 45.55 17.08 -27.97
C ASP A 16 46.73 16.09 -27.93
N ALA A 17 47.74 16.35 -27.10
CA ALA A 17 48.89 15.46 -26.92
C ALA A 17 48.54 14.17 -26.14
N LEU A 18 47.47 14.17 -25.33
CA LEU A 18 47.03 13.02 -24.54
C LEU A 18 46.38 11.90 -25.35
N TRP A 19 45.83 12.23 -26.52
CA TRP A 19 44.99 11.32 -27.32
C TRP A 19 45.69 10.75 -28.56
N ARG A 20 47.00 11.01 -28.72
CA ARG A 20 47.82 10.47 -29.80
C ARG A 20 49.00 9.67 -29.22
N GLU A 21 48.81 8.35 -29.10
CA GLU A 21 49.79 7.23 -29.19
C GLU A 21 49.54 6.11 -28.15
N PRO A 22 49.51 4.82 -28.54
CA PRO A 22 49.46 3.67 -27.64
C PRO A 22 50.89 3.16 -27.30
N PRO A 23 51.10 2.44 -26.17
CA PRO A 23 51.24 0.98 -26.30
C PRO A 23 50.83 0.12 -25.08
N TYR A 24 50.72 -1.18 -25.37
CA TYR A 24 50.71 -2.39 -24.51
C TYR A 24 49.39 -3.10 -24.22
N THR A 25 49.30 -4.28 -24.84
CA THR A 25 48.42 -5.41 -24.58
C THR A 25 48.80 -6.19 -23.31
N LEU A 26 47.79 -6.52 -22.51
CA LEU A 26 47.62 -7.67 -21.58
C LEU A 26 46.38 -7.30 -20.75
N GLY A 27 45.27 -8.02 -20.62
CA GLY A 27 44.90 -9.39 -20.88
C GLY A 27 43.89 -9.77 -19.79
N GLY A 28 42.64 -10.06 -20.15
CA GLY A 28 41.66 -10.79 -19.32
C GLY A 28 40.74 -9.97 -18.41
N ALA A 29 39.47 -9.89 -18.80
CA ALA A 29 38.32 -10.50 -18.10
C ALA A 29 37.01 -9.83 -18.58
N ASN A 30 36.36 -10.47 -19.57
CA ASN A 30 34.96 -10.27 -19.89
C ASN A 30 34.12 -10.93 -18.79
N GLU A 31 33.09 -10.25 -18.30
CA GLU A 31 31.76 -10.86 -18.06
C GLU A 31 30.67 -9.83 -18.41
N HIS A 32 30.25 -9.86 -19.68
CA HIS A 32 28.90 -9.52 -20.10
C HIS A 32 28.16 -10.84 -20.28
N PHE A 33 26.98 -10.98 -19.67
CA PHE A 33 26.00 -11.99 -20.06
C PHE A 33 24.88 -11.32 -20.88
N PRO A 34 24.58 -11.79 -22.10
CA PRO A 34 23.40 -11.44 -22.87
C PRO A 34 22.26 -12.44 -22.64
N GLY A 35 21.02 -12.03 -22.96
CA GLY A 35 19.90 -12.93 -23.20
C GLY A 35 19.83 -13.38 -24.66
N ASN A 36 19.17 -14.52 -24.91
CA ASN A 36 18.02 -14.70 -25.84
C ASN A 36 17.80 -16.18 -26.25
N ASP A 37 16.51 -16.57 -26.28
CA ASP A 37 15.77 -17.22 -27.38
C ASP A 37 15.80 -18.73 -27.74
N ILE A 38 14.57 -19.31 -27.67
CA ILE A 38 13.82 -20.19 -28.62
C ILE A 38 14.12 -21.71 -28.68
N MET A 39 13.14 -22.58 -28.33
CA MET A 39 12.38 -23.50 -29.23
C MET A 39 11.70 -24.73 -28.55
N THR A 40 10.36 -24.79 -28.68
CA THR A 40 9.45 -25.91 -29.06
C THR A 40 9.35 -27.29 -28.35
N GLN A 41 8.07 -27.60 -28.04
CA GLN A 41 7.29 -28.84 -28.22
C GLN A 41 7.47 -30.04 -27.26
N GLY A 42 6.34 -30.45 -26.66
CA GLY A 42 6.13 -31.77 -26.05
C GLY A 42 4.76 -31.87 -25.37
N ALA A 43 3.82 -32.58 -25.99
CA ALA A 43 2.46 -32.84 -25.53
C ALA A 43 2.39 -34.09 -24.59
N GLY A 44 1.27 -34.22 -23.86
CA GLY A 44 0.87 -35.41 -23.09
C GLY A 44 0.86 -35.16 -21.58
N GLU A 45 -0.10 -35.62 -20.77
CA GLU A 45 -1.37 -36.31 -20.97
C GLU A 45 -2.14 -36.11 -19.64
N GLU A 46 -3.47 -36.10 -19.72
CA GLU A 46 -4.41 -35.89 -18.62
C GLU A 46 -4.34 -37.00 -17.55
N GLU A 47 -4.60 -36.66 -16.28
CA GLU A 47 -5.33 -37.55 -15.39
C GLU A 47 -6.10 -36.73 -14.33
N ASP A 48 -7.42 -36.69 -14.54
CA ASP A 48 -8.43 -36.11 -13.67
C ASP A 48 -8.59 -36.87 -12.35
N VAL A 49 -8.69 -36.15 -11.24
CA VAL A 49 -9.40 -36.63 -10.04
C VAL A 49 -10.44 -35.57 -9.66
N ALA A 50 -11.68 -35.85 -10.06
CA ALA A 50 -12.86 -35.07 -9.78
C ALA A 50 -13.17 -35.02 -8.27
N ILE A 51 -13.18 -33.81 -7.71
CA ILE A 51 -13.90 -33.51 -6.47
C ILE A 51 -14.97 -32.48 -6.81
N VAL A 52 -16.21 -32.93 -6.71
CA VAL A 52 -17.44 -32.18 -6.97
C VAL A 52 -17.50 -30.95 -6.05
N ILE A 53 -17.38 -29.76 -6.62
CA ILE A 53 -17.71 -28.50 -5.94
C ILE A 53 -18.93 -27.91 -6.65
N SER A 54 -20.02 -27.84 -5.89
CA SER A 54 -21.29 -27.25 -6.30
C SER A 54 -21.18 -25.73 -6.43
N GLY A 55 -21.55 -25.21 -7.60
CA GLY A 55 -22.41 -24.04 -7.76
C GLY A 55 -21.79 -22.66 -7.53
N GLU A 56 -21.60 -21.96 -8.64
CA GLU A 56 -21.40 -20.52 -8.78
C GLU A 56 -22.33 -19.69 -7.88
N GLY A 57 -21.79 -18.61 -7.34
CA GLY A 57 -22.57 -17.59 -6.64
C GLY A 57 -21.82 -16.27 -6.62
N THR A 58 -22.12 -15.41 -7.58
CA THR A 58 -21.95 -13.95 -7.46
C THR A 58 -22.49 -13.52 -6.10
N VAL A 59 -21.67 -12.84 -5.29
CA VAL A 59 -22.07 -12.38 -3.95
C VAL A 59 -23.19 -11.36 -4.10
N GLU A 60 -24.43 -11.82 -3.97
CA GLU A 60 -25.61 -10.96 -3.82
C GLU A 60 -25.45 -10.12 -2.54
N PRO A 61 -25.53 -8.78 -2.60
CA PRO A 61 -25.49 -7.91 -1.43
C PRO A 61 -26.63 -8.15 -0.42
N ASP A 62 -27.71 -8.81 -0.86
CA ASP A 62 -28.83 -9.24 -0.03
C ASP A 62 -28.52 -10.48 0.85
N SER A 63 -27.46 -11.24 0.51
CA SER A 63 -27.02 -12.40 1.30
C SER A 63 -26.37 -12.01 2.64
N TYR A 64 -25.68 -10.85 2.69
CA TYR A 64 -25.07 -10.28 3.89
C TYR A 64 -26.10 -10.05 5.01
N TRP A 65 -27.26 -9.51 4.65
CA TRP A 65 -28.29 -9.14 5.62
C TRP A 65 -29.20 -10.30 6.02
N LYS A 66 -29.51 -11.21 5.09
CA LYS A 66 -30.24 -12.44 5.42
C LYS A 66 -29.46 -13.28 6.42
N LYS A 67 -28.16 -13.49 6.20
CA LYS A 67 -27.29 -14.24 7.12
C LYS A 67 -27.15 -13.58 8.49
N ARG A 68 -26.94 -12.26 8.57
CA ARG A 68 -26.86 -11.55 9.86
C ARG A 68 -28.18 -11.60 10.63
N LYS A 69 -29.32 -11.43 9.94
CA LYS A 69 -30.66 -11.54 10.53
C LYS A 69 -30.95 -12.96 11.00
N GLU A 70 -30.55 -13.98 10.24
CA GLU A 70 -30.67 -15.40 10.59
C GLU A 70 -29.71 -15.82 11.71
N ALA A 71 -28.48 -15.28 11.76
CA ALA A 71 -27.50 -15.51 12.82
C ALA A 71 -27.93 -14.87 14.14
N PHE A 72 -28.48 -13.64 14.12
CA PHE A 72 -29.11 -13.02 15.29
C PHE A 72 -30.32 -13.80 15.81
N LEU A 73 -31.11 -14.41 14.93
CA LEU A 73 -32.24 -15.28 15.29
C LEU A 73 -31.81 -16.66 15.82
N ARG A 74 -30.60 -17.14 15.47
CA ARG A 74 -30.01 -18.36 16.05
C ARG A 74 -29.26 -18.09 17.37
N GLY A 75 -28.68 -16.90 17.53
CA GLY A 75 -27.99 -16.45 18.74
C GLY A 75 -28.91 -16.03 19.89
N SER A 76 -30.22 -15.95 19.68
CA SER A 76 -31.21 -15.64 20.74
C SER A 76 -31.41 -16.76 21.77
N THR A 77 -30.67 -17.87 21.66
CA THR A 77 -30.61 -18.94 22.69
C THR A 77 -29.30 -18.93 23.49
N VAL A 78 -28.55 -17.82 23.51
CA VAL A 78 -27.26 -17.74 24.20
C VAL A 78 -27.47 -17.39 25.68
N SER A 79 -27.32 -18.40 26.54
CA SER A 79 -27.18 -18.25 27.99
C SER A 79 -25.87 -17.53 28.34
N LEU A 80 -25.92 -16.55 29.25
CA LEU A 80 -24.76 -15.89 29.82
C LEU A 80 -23.89 -16.91 30.60
N GLY A 81 -22.73 -17.27 30.04
CA GLY A 81 -21.79 -18.16 30.72
C GLY A 81 -20.46 -18.36 29.99
N ASP A 82 -20.46 -18.31 28.65
CA ASP A 82 -19.22 -18.55 27.89
C ASP A 82 -18.42 -17.26 27.68
N LYS A 83 -17.18 -17.25 28.17
CA LYS A 83 -16.20 -16.19 27.90
C LYS A 83 -15.84 -16.22 26.41
N PHE A 84 -16.54 -15.43 25.61
CA PHE A 84 -16.21 -15.24 24.19
C PHE A 84 -14.82 -14.63 24.04
N SER A 85 -14.05 -15.10 23.04
CA SER A 85 -12.81 -14.44 22.67
C SER A 85 -13.14 -13.05 22.13
N SER A 86 -12.51 -12.02 22.67
CA SER A 86 -12.64 -10.62 22.18
C SER A 86 -11.96 -10.40 20.82
N GLU A 87 -11.30 -11.44 20.30
CA GLU A 87 -10.45 -11.44 19.13
C GLU A 87 -11.22 -11.97 17.92
N ILE A 88 -11.10 -11.30 16.78
CA ILE A 88 -11.66 -11.72 15.49
C ILE A 88 -10.56 -11.90 14.46
N VAL A 89 -10.69 -12.91 13.60
CA VAL A 89 -9.73 -13.19 12.53
C VAL A 89 -10.21 -12.57 11.22
N LEU A 90 -9.37 -11.74 10.62
CA LEU A 90 -9.55 -11.19 9.29
C LEU A 90 -8.63 -11.94 8.31
N LEU A 91 -9.23 -12.63 7.35
CA LEU A 91 -8.54 -13.36 6.30
C LEU A 91 -8.50 -12.52 5.03
N PHE A 92 -7.39 -12.54 4.31
CA PHE A 92 -7.30 -11.95 2.97
C PHE A 92 -6.84 -12.97 1.95
N THR A 93 -7.39 -12.91 0.73
CA THR A 93 -6.95 -13.73 -0.40
C THR A 93 -6.75 -12.87 -1.63
N GLY A 94 -5.58 -13.02 -2.26
CA GLY A 94 -5.26 -12.46 -3.56
C GLY A 94 -5.79 -13.36 -4.68
N ARG A 95 -6.52 -12.77 -5.62
CA ARG A 95 -7.06 -13.45 -6.80
C ARG A 95 -6.74 -12.63 -8.04
N ARG A 96 -6.63 -13.32 -9.18
CA ARG A 96 -6.63 -12.68 -10.49
C ARG A 96 -8.06 -12.49 -10.96
N ARG A 97 -8.42 -11.37 -11.57
CA ARG A 97 -9.76 -11.14 -12.13
C ARG A 97 -10.02 -12.02 -13.35
N SER A 98 -8.95 -12.42 -14.04
CA SER A 98 -8.96 -13.31 -15.20
C SER A 98 -9.20 -14.78 -14.85
N SER A 99 -8.95 -15.21 -13.61
CA SER A 99 -9.14 -16.59 -13.15
C SER A 99 -10.00 -16.66 -11.90
N ALA A 100 -11.02 -17.53 -11.90
CA ALA A 100 -11.88 -17.70 -10.72
C ALA A 100 -11.12 -18.25 -9.48
N ASP A 101 -10.00 -18.95 -9.71
CA ASP A 101 -9.21 -19.62 -8.69
C ASP A 101 -8.19 -18.70 -7.99
N SER A 102 -7.80 -19.09 -6.76
CA SER A 102 -6.77 -18.41 -6.00
C SER A 102 -5.39 -18.59 -6.63
N ASP A 103 -4.75 -17.47 -6.96
CA ASP A 103 -3.40 -17.49 -7.51
C ASP A 103 -2.39 -17.68 -6.37
N ARG A 104 -1.81 -18.89 -6.30
CA ARG A 104 -0.79 -19.23 -5.30
C ARG A 104 0.45 -18.34 -5.39
N THR A 105 0.82 -17.90 -6.60
CA THR A 105 2.00 -17.06 -6.80
C THR A 105 1.77 -15.64 -6.28
N LEU A 106 0.61 -15.07 -6.59
CA LEU A 106 0.18 -13.78 -6.04
C LEU A 106 0.01 -13.84 -4.53
N GLN A 107 -0.62 -14.89 -4.01
CA GLN A 107 -0.80 -15.05 -2.56
C GLN A 107 0.55 -15.15 -1.84
N GLU A 108 1.52 -15.90 -2.39
CA GLU A 108 2.87 -15.96 -1.81
C GLU A 108 3.55 -14.59 -1.87
N ALA A 109 3.42 -13.82 -2.97
CA ALA A 109 3.97 -12.47 -3.05
C ALA A 109 3.37 -11.54 -1.97
N LEU A 110 2.06 -11.55 -1.76
CA LEU A 110 1.42 -10.79 -0.67
C LEU A 110 1.85 -11.30 0.71
N ARG A 111 2.03 -12.62 0.87
CA ARG A 111 2.47 -13.26 2.12
C ARG A 111 3.89 -12.89 2.49
N THR A 112 4.84 -12.83 1.54
CA THR A 112 6.22 -12.39 1.82
C THR A 112 6.24 -10.98 2.41
N ARG A 113 5.44 -10.07 1.85
CA ARG A 113 5.27 -8.72 2.39
C ARG A 113 4.63 -8.73 3.78
N LEU A 114 3.70 -9.64 4.02
CA LEU A 114 3.12 -9.82 5.35
C LEU A 114 4.13 -10.34 6.38
N ARG A 115 5.03 -11.27 6.02
CA ARG A 115 6.09 -11.77 6.92
C ARG A 115 7.04 -10.65 7.35
N VAL A 116 7.46 -9.81 6.40
CA VAL A 116 8.27 -8.61 6.69
C VAL A 116 7.60 -7.74 7.75
N VAL A 117 6.29 -7.59 7.65
CA VAL A 117 5.50 -6.71 8.50
C VAL A 117 5.14 -7.35 9.85
N GLU A 118 5.02 -8.68 9.93
CA GLU A 118 4.90 -9.43 11.18
C GLU A 118 6.07 -9.12 12.13
N SER A 119 7.25 -8.81 11.57
CA SER A 119 8.43 -8.38 12.34
C SER A 119 8.39 -6.92 12.83
N ASN A 120 7.64 -6.03 12.17
CA ASN A 120 7.58 -4.60 12.46
C ASN A 120 6.13 -4.07 12.36
N SER A 121 5.40 -4.14 13.47
CA SER A 121 3.96 -3.95 13.50
C SER A 121 3.48 -2.48 13.53
N GLN A 122 4.37 -1.48 13.66
CA GLN A 122 3.94 -0.09 13.86
C GLN A 122 3.11 0.44 12.69
N ASP A 123 3.52 0.18 11.45
CA ASP A 123 2.81 0.66 10.26
C ASP A 123 1.42 0.00 10.12
N VAL A 124 1.29 -1.29 10.47
CA VAL A 124 0.00 -2.02 10.44
C VAL A 124 -0.91 -1.63 11.60
N ILE A 125 -0.35 -1.35 12.76
CA ILE A 125 -1.13 -0.81 13.88
C ILE A 125 -1.77 0.51 13.46
N GLN A 126 -1.02 1.38 12.78
CA GLN A 126 -1.56 2.64 12.27
C GLN A 126 -2.62 2.42 11.17
N LEU A 127 -2.40 1.47 10.26
CA LEU A 127 -3.40 1.06 9.26
C LEU A 127 -4.73 0.66 9.90
N PHE A 128 -4.71 -0.28 10.85
CA PHE A 128 -5.93 -0.75 11.50
C PHE A 128 -6.55 0.29 12.42
N LYS A 129 -5.74 1.18 13.01
CA LYS A 129 -6.25 2.33 13.76
C LYS A 129 -7.09 3.27 12.89
N ASP A 130 -6.63 3.57 11.66
CA ASP A 130 -7.42 4.34 10.69
C ASP A 130 -8.70 3.59 10.29
N LEU A 131 -8.63 2.26 10.15
CA LEU A 131 -9.79 1.39 9.93
C LEU A 131 -10.71 1.21 11.16
N SER A 132 -10.43 1.90 12.27
CA SER A 132 -11.19 1.79 13.53
C SER A 132 -11.17 0.38 14.15
N ALA A 133 -10.05 -0.34 14.02
CA ALA A 133 -9.79 -1.64 14.64
C ALA A 133 -8.46 -1.63 15.41
N ARG A 134 -8.28 -2.58 16.33
CA ARG A 134 -7.03 -2.74 17.09
C ARG A 134 -6.36 -4.04 16.71
N LEU A 135 -5.15 -3.96 16.17
CA LEU A 135 -4.35 -5.13 15.83
C LEU A 135 -3.83 -5.82 17.10
N VAL A 136 -4.06 -7.13 17.21
CA VAL A 136 -3.52 -7.99 18.27
C VAL A 136 -2.27 -8.71 17.77
N SER A 137 -2.39 -9.42 16.65
CA SER A 137 -1.30 -10.16 16.02
C SER A 137 -1.47 -10.22 14.52
N VAL A 138 -0.36 -10.45 13.82
CA VAL A 138 -0.29 -10.74 12.39
C VAL A 138 0.16 -12.19 12.26
N HIS A 139 -0.45 -12.96 11.37
CA HIS A 139 -0.07 -14.34 11.09
C HIS A 139 0.12 -14.54 9.59
N ALA A 140 1.36 -14.40 9.10
CA ALA A 140 1.64 -14.50 7.67
C ALA A 140 1.33 -15.88 7.10
N GLU A 141 1.68 -16.97 7.80
CA GLU A 141 1.41 -18.34 7.34
C GLU A 141 -0.07 -18.71 7.27
N LYS A 142 -0.94 -17.92 7.92
CA LYS A 142 -2.40 -18.11 7.90
C LYS A 142 -3.11 -17.04 7.08
N ASP A 143 -2.37 -16.17 6.39
CA ASP A 143 -2.90 -15.02 5.64
C ASP A 143 -3.92 -14.20 6.45
N SER A 144 -3.64 -13.99 7.75
CA SER A 144 -4.63 -13.41 8.65
C SER A 144 -4.10 -12.37 9.63
N PHE A 145 -5.01 -11.48 10.00
CA PHE A 145 -4.85 -10.48 11.04
C PHE A 145 -5.81 -10.78 12.18
N VAL A 146 -5.33 -10.74 13.41
CA VAL A 146 -6.18 -10.87 14.59
C VAL A 146 -6.48 -9.48 15.13
N LEU A 147 -7.76 -9.14 15.19
CA LEU A 147 -8.25 -7.81 15.55
C LEU A 147 -9.09 -7.86 16.82
N THR A 148 -9.14 -6.76 17.55
CA THR A 148 -10.05 -6.54 18.68
C THR A 148 -10.71 -5.18 18.58
N PHE A 149 -11.83 -5.01 19.29
CA PHE A 149 -12.56 -3.76 19.39
C PHE A 149 -12.87 -3.44 20.85
N LYS A 150 -12.82 -2.17 21.22
CA LYS A 150 -13.19 -1.71 22.57
C LYS A 150 -14.52 -0.96 22.63
N THR A 151 -14.99 -0.42 21.50
CA THR A 151 -16.21 0.38 21.48
C THR A 151 -17.14 -0.07 20.37
N VAL A 152 -18.44 0.19 20.56
CA VAL A 152 -19.45 -0.05 19.52
C VAL A 152 -19.19 0.80 18.27
N GLU A 153 -18.64 1.99 18.45
CA GLU A 153 -18.26 2.89 17.35
C GLU A 153 -17.14 2.32 16.48
N GLU A 154 -16.15 1.67 17.09
CA GLU A 154 -15.06 0.98 16.37
C GLU A 154 -15.62 -0.11 15.43
N ILE A 155 -16.50 -0.98 15.94
CA ILE A 155 -17.14 -2.05 15.14
C ILE A 155 -18.01 -1.47 14.03
N TRP A 156 -18.76 -0.41 14.31
CA TRP A 156 -19.59 0.25 13.32
C TRP A 156 -18.76 0.75 12.12
N LYS A 157 -17.71 1.53 12.40
CA LYS A 157 -16.86 2.11 11.37
C LYS A 157 -16.16 1.02 10.57
N PHE A 158 -15.55 0.07 11.27
CA PHE A 158 -14.88 -1.06 10.65
C PHE A 158 -15.81 -1.88 9.74
N SER A 159 -17.02 -2.22 10.21
CA SER A 159 -18.00 -2.96 9.39
C SER A 159 -18.50 -2.16 8.19
N THR A 160 -18.61 -0.83 8.33
CA THR A 160 -18.94 0.06 7.21
C THR A 160 -17.80 0.06 6.18
N TYR A 161 -16.55 0.21 6.61
CA TYR A 161 -15.37 0.18 5.72
C TYR A 161 -15.18 -1.17 5.05
N LEU A 162 -15.49 -2.28 5.74
CA LEU A 162 -15.47 -3.62 5.18
C LEU A 162 -16.53 -3.75 4.07
N ALA A 163 -17.76 -3.31 4.32
CA ALA A 163 -18.84 -3.35 3.34
C ALA A 163 -18.61 -2.45 2.12
N LEU A 164 -17.92 -1.32 2.31
CA LEU A 164 -17.52 -0.42 1.21
C LEU A 164 -16.29 -0.90 0.43
N GLY A 165 -15.63 -2.00 0.86
CA GLY A 165 -14.41 -2.52 0.23
C GLY A 165 -13.13 -1.73 0.56
N TYR A 166 -13.19 -0.75 1.46
CA TYR A 166 -12.05 0.09 1.83
C TYR A 166 -10.95 -0.72 2.54
N VAL A 167 -11.32 -1.71 3.34
CA VAL A 167 -10.35 -2.58 4.04
C VAL A 167 -9.47 -3.33 3.03
N ALA A 168 -10.07 -3.92 1.99
CA ALA A 168 -9.33 -4.61 0.94
C ALA A 168 -8.36 -3.67 0.21
N ARG A 169 -8.85 -2.47 -0.13
CA ARG A 169 -8.08 -1.48 -0.88
C ARG A 169 -6.94 -0.84 -0.06
N CYS A 170 -7.16 -0.68 1.25
CA CYS A 170 -6.12 -0.34 2.21
C CYS A 170 -5.02 -1.42 2.26
N LEU A 171 -5.40 -2.70 2.27
CA LEU A 171 -4.45 -3.82 2.21
C LEU A 171 -3.72 -3.89 0.87
N GLU A 172 -4.37 -3.60 -0.26
CA GLU A 172 -3.68 -3.51 -1.56
C GLU A 172 -2.58 -2.45 -1.54
N ASN A 173 -2.90 -1.23 -1.08
CA ASN A 173 -1.93 -0.14 -0.98
C ASN A 173 -0.78 -0.45 -0.01
N PHE A 174 -1.02 -1.30 0.99
CA PHE A 174 -0.06 -1.64 2.03
C PHE A 174 0.83 -2.85 1.66
N LEU A 175 0.24 -3.91 1.11
CA LEU A 175 0.91 -5.18 0.84
C LEU A 175 1.58 -5.22 -0.54
N CYS A 176 1.07 -4.51 -1.55
CA CYS A 176 1.61 -4.60 -2.91
C CYS A 176 2.93 -3.84 -3.05
N ASP A 177 3.95 -4.53 -3.55
CA ASP A 177 5.24 -3.94 -3.88
C ASP A 177 5.17 -2.95 -5.05
N PRO A 178 6.13 -2.01 -5.17
CA PRO A 178 6.22 -1.07 -6.29
C PRO A 178 6.12 -1.76 -7.66
N SER A 179 6.64 -2.98 -7.81
CA SER A 179 6.59 -3.75 -9.06
C SER A 179 5.17 -3.95 -9.60
N PHE A 180 4.19 -4.18 -8.72
CA PHE A 180 2.78 -4.33 -9.11
C PHE A 180 2.19 -3.04 -9.67
N TRP A 181 2.55 -1.89 -9.08
CA TRP A 181 2.04 -0.58 -9.49
C TRP A 181 2.67 -0.05 -10.77
N LEU A 182 3.89 -0.49 -11.07
CA LEU A 182 4.58 -0.17 -12.32
C LEU A 182 4.06 -1.01 -13.49
N ASP A 183 3.29 -2.06 -13.23
CA ASP A 183 2.72 -2.94 -14.24
C ASP A 183 1.19 -2.84 -14.35
N PRO A 184 0.66 -2.14 -15.36
CA PRO A 184 -0.77 -1.93 -15.50
C PRO A 184 -1.55 -3.21 -15.81
N GLU A 185 -0.92 -4.22 -16.43
CA GLU A 185 -1.59 -5.49 -16.75
C GLU A 185 -1.80 -6.31 -15.48
N LEU A 186 -0.75 -6.46 -14.67
CA LEU A 186 -0.84 -7.14 -13.37
C LEU A 186 -1.79 -6.41 -12.42
N LEU A 187 -1.79 -5.08 -12.41
CA LEU A 187 -2.67 -4.29 -11.55
C LEU A 187 -4.15 -4.43 -11.93
N ASN A 188 -4.46 -4.45 -13.23
CA ASN A 188 -5.84 -4.63 -13.68
C ASN A 188 -6.37 -6.03 -13.35
N ASP A 189 -5.47 -7.01 -13.31
CA ASP A 189 -5.80 -8.38 -12.95
C ASP A 189 -5.82 -8.60 -11.43
N LEU A 190 -5.20 -7.74 -10.62
CA LEU A 190 -5.15 -7.88 -9.17
C LEU A 190 -6.52 -7.61 -8.51
N GLN A 191 -6.89 -8.50 -7.59
CA GLN A 191 -7.96 -8.30 -6.63
C GLN A 191 -7.62 -8.90 -5.27
N ILE A 192 -7.58 -8.08 -4.21
CA ILE A 192 -7.56 -8.59 -2.84
C ILE A 192 -9.00 -8.67 -2.33
N SER A 193 -9.39 -9.85 -1.86
CA SER A 193 -10.66 -10.06 -1.15
C SER A 193 -10.41 -10.26 0.33
N VAL A 194 -11.28 -9.71 1.15
CA VAL A 194 -11.18 -9.76 2.61
C VAL A 194 -12.44 -10.39 3.17
N THR A 195 -12.26 -11.37 4.05
CA THR A 195 -13.36 -12.09 4.70
C THR A 195 -13.19 -12.07 6.20
N VAL A 196 -14.29 -11.88 6.91
CA VAL A 196 -14.38 -11.87 8.37
C VAL A 196 -15.56 -12.75 8.77
N ASP A 197 -15.44 -13.46 9.89
CA ASP A 197 -16.58 -14.18 10.47
C ASP A 197 -17.65 -13.17 10.94
N GLU A 198 -18.72 -13.03 10.14
CA GLU A 198 -19.79 -12.08 10.40
C GLU A 198 -20.63 -12.45 11.62
N GLU A 199 -20.74 -13.74 11.95
CA GLU A 199 -21.46 -14.21 13.13
C GLU A 199 -20.67 -13.82 14.38
N HIS A 200 -19.36 -14.05 14.37
CA HIS A 200 -18.47 -13.62 15.46
C HIS A 200 -18.40 -12.09 15.59
N LEU A 201 -18.38 -11.34 14.48
CA LEU A 201 -18.43 -9.88 14.55
C LEU A 201 -19.75 -9.36 15.16
N ALA A 202 -20.87 -10.05 14.87
CA ALA A 202 -22.17 -9.71 15.45
C ALA A 202 -22.26 -10.03 16.94
N THR A 203 -21.66 -11.14 17.41
CA THR A 203 -21.60 -11.47 18.83
C THR A 203 -20.70 -10.52 19.61
N LEU A 204 -19.55 -10.11 19.05
CA LEU A 204 -18.69 -9.07 19.64
C LEU A 204 -19.41 -7.74 19.79
N TYR A 205 -20.16 -7.33 18.76
CA TYR A 205 -21.00 -6.14 18.83
C TYR A 205 -22.04 -6.21 19.95
N LEU A 206 -22.73 -7.33 20.08
CA LEU A 206 -23.70 -7.55 21.14
C LEU A 206 -23.05 -7.51 22.53
N GLY A 207 -21.90 -8.18 22.69
CA GLY A 207 -21.14 -8.17 23.94
C GLY A 207 -20.71 -6.77 24.36
N LEU A 208 -20.20 -5.96 23.44
CA LEU A 208 -19.83 -4.56 23.72
C LEU A 208 -21.05 -3.69 24.05
N LEU A 209 -22.19 -3.90 23.37
CA LEU A 209 -23.43 -3.18 23.69
C LEU A 209 -23.92 -3.44 25.11
N LEU A 210 -23.82 -4.69 25.58
CA LEU A 210 -24.21 -5.07 26.94
C LEU A 210 -23.24 -4.50 27.98
N GLN A 211 -21.94 -4.44 27.68
CA GLN A 211 -20.94 -3.79 28.54
C GLN A 211 -21.16 -2.28 28.71
N GLU A 212 -21.73 -1.60 27.71
CA GLU A 212 -22.10 -0.17 27.81
C GLU A 212 -23.32 0.09 28.72
N GLY A 213 -23.97 -0.97 29.22
CA GLY A 213 -25.03 -0.94 30.23
C GLY A 213 -26.43 -0.63 29.69
N SER A 214 -26.59 0.25 28.70
CA SER A 214 -27.88 0.49 28.05
C SER A 214 -27.76 0.53 26.52
N CYS A 215 -28.69 -0.16 25.85
CA CYS A 215 -28.73 -0.26 24.39
C CYS A 215 -30.13 -0.01 23.85
N PHE A 216 -30.22 0.45 22.60
CA PHE A 216 -31.51 0.57 21.92
C PHE A 216 -31.89 -0.77 21.30
N ALA A 217 -33.12 -1.23 21.53
CA ALA A 217 -33.65 -2.47 20.98
C ALA A 217 -35.01 -2.25 20.33
N LYS A 218 -35.39 -3.22 19.50
CA LYS A 218 -36.64 -3.29 18.77
C LYS A 218 -37.45 -4.48 19.26
N ALA A 219 -38.74 -4.28 19.53
CA ALA A 219 -39.66 -5.33 19.94
C ALA A 219 -40.01 -6.27 18.77
N LEU A 220 -39.89 -7.58 19.00
CA LEU A 220 -40.12 -8.62 17.99
C LEU A 220 -41.60 -8.99 17.82
N PHE A 221 -42.39 -8.86 18.88
CA PHE A 221 -43.82 -9.17 18.93
C PHE A 221 -44.58 -8.19 19.81
N THR A 222 -45.90 -8.17 19.68
CA THR A 222 -46.79 -7.32 20.48
C THR A 222 -47.14 -8.00 21.79
N ARG A 223 -47.05 -7.28 22.91
CA ARG A 223 -47.47 -7.72 24.24
C ARG A 223 -48.45 -6.71 24.82
N ALA A 224 -49.69 -7.16 25.03
CA ALA A 224 -50.73 -6.38 25.71
C ALA A 224 -50.62 -6.57 27.23
N ASN A 225 -51.09 -5.59 28.01
CA ASN A 225 -51.20 -5.71 29.46
C ASN A 225 -52.05 -6.93 29.82
N ASN A 226 -51.50 -7.84 30.62
CA ASN A 226 -52.28 -8.79 31.40
C ASN A 226 -52.34 -8.20 32.81
N ASP A 227 -53.54 -8.07 33.39
CA ASP A 227 -53.80 -7.35 34.66
C ASP A 227 -53.14 -7.96 35.92
N GLU A 228 -52.24 -8.94 35.80
CA GLU A 228 -51.66 -9.68 36.92
C GLU A 228 -50.22 -9.28 37.29
N ASP A 229 -49.47 -8.57 36.42
CA ASP A 229 -48.07 -8.18 36.67
C ASP A 229 -47.81 -6.68 36.40
N GLU A 230 -47.99 -5.81 37.41
CA GLU A 230 -47.78 -4.34 37.29
C GLU A 230 -46.32 -3.93 36.96
N GLU A 231 -45.36 -4.84 37.09
CA GLU A 231 -43.93 -4.57 36.86
C GLU A 231 -43.48 -4.77 35.40
N GLN A 232 -44.35 -5.30 34.51
CA GLN A 232 -44.00 -5.62 33.12
C GLN A 232 -44.52 -4.58 32.11
N LEU A 233 -43.69 -4.23 31.13
CA LEU A 233 -43.99 -3.20 30.14
C LEU A 233 -44.81 -3.75 28.95
N SER A 234 -45.88 -3.05 28.55
CA SER A 234 -46.59 -3.31 27.28
C SER A 234 -45.94 -2.59 26.11
N PHE A 235 -45.84 -3.29 24.97
CA PHE A 235 -45.18 -2.81 23.75
C PHE A 235 -45.76 -3.49 22.50
N GLN A 236 -45.69 -2.82 21.35
CA GLN A 236 -46.12 -3.35 20.05
C GLN A 236 -44.91 -3.84 19.25
N LYS A 237 -45.17 -4.78 18.31
CA LYS A 237 -44.15 -5.22 17.35
C LYS A 237 -43.57 -4.02 16.60
N ASN A 238 -42.24 -3.97 16.51
CA ASN A 238 -41.42 -2.89 15.96
C ASN A 238 -41.24 -1.65 16.84
N ASP A 239 -41.79 -1.61 18.06
CA ASP A 239 -41.51 -0.53 18.99
C ASP A 239 -40.02 -0.48 19.33
N LEU A 240 -39.50 0.73 19.51
CA LEU A 240 -38.13 0.95 19.96
C LEU A 240 -38.10 1.21 21.47
N LEU A 241 -37.20 0.53 22.15
CA LEU A 241 -36.99 0.59 23.59
C LEU A 241 -35.53 0.91 23.89
N VAL A 242 -35.26 1.66 24.96
CA VAL A 242 -33.93 1.64 25.60
C VAL A 242 -33.99 0.56 26.66
N VAL A 243 -33.07 -0.39 26.55
CA VAL A 243 -33.05 -1.57 27.38
C VAL A 243 -31.73 -1.63 28.14
N ARG A 244 -31.81 -1.97 29.42
CA ARG A 244 -30.68 -2.10 30.35
C ARG A 244 -30.69 -3.49 30.96
N ASP A 245 -29.52 -4.09 31.00
CA ASP A 245 -29.31 -5.37 31.69
C ASP A 245 -29.28 -5.16 33.21
N THR A 246 -30.10 -5.91 33.94
CA THR A 246 -30.18 -5.88 35.41
C THR A 246 -29.44 -7.04 36.07
N GLY A 247 -28.87 -7.96 35.29
CA GLY A 247 -28.17 -9.16 35.78
C GLY A 247 -29.10 -10.33 36.16
N GLN A 248 -30.38 -10.27 35.79
CA GLN A 248 -31.32 -11.39 35.88
C GLN A 248 -31.38 -12.14 34.54
N ASP A 249 -31.33 -13.47 34.55
CA ASP A 249 -31.07 -14.29 33.35
C ASP A 249 -32.09 -14.12 32.19
N ASP A 250 -33.33 -13.70 32.46
CA ASP A 250 -34.41 -13.70 31.45
C ASP A 250 -35.12 -12.34 31.23
N MET A 251 -34.80 -11.30 32.01
CA MET A 251 -35.52 -10.03 31.99
C MET A 251 -34.58 -8.82 31.99
N TRP A 252 -34.89 -7.83 31.15
CA TRP A 252 -34.22 -6.54 31.08
C TRP A 252 -35.12 -5.40 31.56
N GLU A 253 -34.52 -4.31 32.06
CA GLU A 253 -35.21 -3.04 32.28
C GLU A 253 -35.43 -2.33 30.95
N GLY A 254 -36.69 -2.16 30.53
CA GLY A 254 -37.06 -1.49 29.29
C GLY A 254 -37.71 -0.14 29.53
N THR A 255 -37.35 0.85 28.71
CA THR A 255 -38.08 2.11 28.58
C THR A 255 -38.56 2.29 27.15
N LEU A 256 -39.87 2.37 26.97
CA LEU A 256 -40.47 2.55 25.65
C LEU A 256 -40.17 3.96 25.15
N LEU A 257 -39.54 4.10 23.98
CA LEU A 257 -39.25 5.43 23.44
C LEU A 257 -40.53 6.21 23.12
N THR A 258 -41.61 5.51 22.78
CA THR A 258 -42.85 6.08 22.27
C THR A 258 -43.64 6.81 23.37
N THR A 259 -43.79 6.18 24.54
CA THR A 259 -44.56 6.69 25.68
C THR A 259 -43.67 7.22 26.82
N GLY A 260 -42.42 6.78 26.90
CA GLY A 260 -41.54 7.00 28.05
C GLY A 260 -41.84 6.08 29.23
N ASN A 261 -42.74 5.10 29.07
CA ASN A 261 -43.07 4.15 30.12
C ASN A 261 -41.89 3.23 30.40
N HIS A 262 -41.69 2.92 31.69
CA HIS A 262 -40.61 2.07 32.19
C HIS A 262 -41.21 0.78 32.74
N GLY A 263 -40.56 -0.36 32.53
CA GLY A 263 -40.95 -1.65 33.12
C GLY A 263 -40.04 -2.79 32.67
N MET A 264 -40.26 -3.98 33.21
CA MET A 264 -39.48 -5.17 32.88
C MET A 264 -39.93 -5.76 31.54
N VAL A 265 -38.96 -6.23 30.75
CA VAL A 265 -39.15 -6.74 29.39
C VAL A 265 -38.35 -8.04 29.22
N PRO A 266 -38.95 -9.12 28.68
CA PRO A 266 -38.22 -10.36 28.45
C PRO A 266 -37.15 -10.20 27.36
N VAL A 267 -35.96 -10.76 27.60
CA VAL A 267 -34.83 -10.71 26.66
C VAL A 267 -35.21 -11.27 25.29
N THR A 268 -35.98 -12.36 25.26
CA THR A 268 -36.45 -13.01 24.04
C THR A 268 -37.41 -12.17 23.19
N ALA A 269 -37.99 -11.11 23.74
CA ALA A 269 -38.84 -10.18 23.01
C ALA A 269 -38.07 -9.04 22.33
N MET A 270 -36.79 -8.87 22.68
CA MET A 270 -36.02 -7.69 22.33
C MET A 270 -34.89 -8.04 21.37
N GLN A 271 -34.82 -7.30 20.27
CA GLN A 271 -33.73 -7.38 19.31
C GLN A 271 -32.94 -6.06 19.34
N PRO A 272 -31.68 -6.06 19.83
CA PRO A 272 -30.79 -4.90 19.69
C PRO A 272 -30.73 -4.41 18.24
N LEU A 273 -30.66 -3.09 18.03
CA LEU A 273 -30.70 -2.55 16.68
C LEU A 273 -29.59 -3.16 15.80
N PRO A 274 -29.92 -3.69 14.61
CA PRO A 274 -29.00 -4.51 13.84
C PRO A 274 -27.88 -3.71 13.17
N TYR A 275 -28.04 -2.39 13.03
CA TYR A 275 -27.05 -1.52 12.42
C TYR A 275 -26.44 -0.58 13.48
N PRO A 276 -25.13 -0.66 13.75
CA PRO A 276 -24.45 0.14 14.77
C PRO A 276 -24.60 1.67 14.62
N PHE A 277 -24.70 2.19 13.39
CA PHE A 277 -25.02 3.62 13.13
C PHE A 277 -26.29 4.07 13.85
N TYR A 278 -27.32 3.22 13.98
CA TYR A 278 -28.54 3.61 14.68
C TYR A 278 -28.31 3.79 16.18
N GLN A 279 -27.51 2.91 16.79
CA GLN A 279 -27.09 3.07 18.18
C GLN A 279 -26.32 4.37 18.37
N TRP A 280 -25.32 4.62 17.51
CA TRP A 280 -24.52 5.85 17.55
C TRP A 280 -25.39 7.09 17.38
N PHE A 281 -26.28 7.11 16.40
CA PHE A 281 -27.15 8.25 16.11
C PHE A 281 -28.09 8.56 17.28
N LEU A 282 -28.74 7.54 17.83
CA LEU A 282 -29.66 7.70 18.98
C LEU A 282 -28.92 8.10 20.26
N LYS A 283 -27.67 7.64 20.46
CA LYS A 283 -26.80 8.06 21.58
C LYS A 283 -26.29 9.49 21.41
N LYS A 284 -25.80 9.87 20.23
CA LYS A 284 -25.25 11.20 19.94
C LYS A 284 -26.34 12.28 19.98
N TYR A 285 -27.57 11.93 19.57
CA TYR A 285 -28.72 12.83 19.59
C TYR A 285 -29.82 12.26 20.50
N PRO A 286 -29.66 12.34 21.84
CA PRO A 286 -30.64 11.83 22.78
C PRO A 286 -31.95 12.61 22.70
N VAL A 287 -33.05 11.94 23.03
CA VAL A 287 -34.39 12.52 23.02
C VAL A 287 -34.67 13.19 24.36
N TYR A 288 -35.32 14.36 24.36
CA TYR A 288 -36.09 14.82 25.52
C TYR A 288 -37.35 13.96 25.66
N ALA A 289 -37.36 13.00 26.59
CA ALA A 289 -38.45 12.07 26.80
C ALA A 289 -39.82 12.79 26.94
N GLY A 290 -40.82 12.32 26.19
CA GLY A 290 -42.25 12.64 26.36
C GLY A 290 -42.94 13.45 25.24
N LEU A 291 -42.23 14.25 24.46
CA LEU A 291 -42.87 15.33 23.67
C LEU A 291 -42.77 15.18 22.14
N CYS A 292 -41.64 14.68 21.64
CA CYS A 292 -41.41 14.55 20.19
C CYS A 292 -41.89 13.20 19.62
N LEU A 293 -42.03 12.18 20.47
CA LEU A 293 -42.40 10.82 20.05
C LEU A 293 -43.92 10.63 19.93
N LYS A 294 -44.75 11.21 20.81
CA LYS A 294 -46.21 11.22 20.62
C LYS A 294 -46.65 11.75 19.25
N VAL A 295 -45.91 12.72 18.72
CA VAL A 295 -46.13 13.32 17.39
C VAL A 295 -45.82 12.34 16.25
N LEU A 296 -44.85 11.44 16.43
CA LEU A 296 -44.51 10.40 15.44
C LEU A 296 -45.61 9.31 15.35
N PHE A 297 -46.38 9.09 16.42
CA PHE A 297 -47.42 8.05 16.52
C PHE A 297 -48.85 8.53 16.23
N LEU A 298 -49.08 9.84 16.11
CA LEU A 298 -50.36 10.41 15.67
C LEU A 298 -50.55 10.36 14.14
N LEU A 299 -49.59 9.78 13.42
CA LEU A 299 -49.49 9.81 11.97
C LEU A 299 -49.80 8.41 11.40
N PRO A 300 -50.63 8.29 10.35
CA PRO A 300 -51.15 7.00 9.89
C PRO A 300 -50.05 6.04 9.43
N PHE A 301 -50.10 4.80 9.94
CA PHE A 301 -49.22 3.70 9.57
C PHE A 301 -49.66 3.08 8.24
N THR A 302 -48.76 3.02 7.24
CA THR A 302 -48.91 2.09 6.12
C THR A 302 -47.59 1.38 5.83
N SER A 303 -47.62 0.05 5.83
CA SER A 303 -46.45 -0.84 5.81
C SER A 303 -46.05 -1.26 4.39
N LEU A 304 -45.85 -0.32 3.47
CA LEU A 304 -45.49 -0.62 2.09
C LEU A 304 -44.29 0.21 1.63
N ASN A 305 -43.20 -0.50 1.31
CA ASN A 305 -41.92 0.04 0.90
C ASN A 305 -41.94 0.39 -0.59
N ALA A 306 -42.24 1.64 -0.93
CA ALA A 306 -41.87 2.24 -2.23
C ALA A 306 -42.09 3.76 -2.19
N SER A 307 -41.08 4.53 -2.61
CA SER A 307 -41.26 5.93 -3.03
C SER A 307 -41.80 5.95 -4.46
N VAL A 308 -42.77 6.78 -4.79
CA VAL A 308 -43.44 6.75 -6.11
C VAL A 308 -43.34 8.11 -6.81
N THR A 309 -43.25 8.10 -8.13
CA THR A 309 -43.46 9.30 -8.97
C THR A 309 -44.52 9.02 -10.03
N GLY A 310 -45.31 10.03 -10.42
CA GLY A 310 -46.38 9.89 -11.40
C GLY A 310 -47.63 10.71 -11.07
N SER A 311 -48.78 10.27 -11.56
CA SER A 311 -50.09 10.87 -11.26
C SER A 311 -50.92 9.93 -10.38
N CYS A 312 -51.70 10.50 -9.47
CA CYS A 312 -52.68 9.78 -8.66
C CYS A 312 -54.10 10.31 -8.89
N VAL A 313 -55.10 9.51 -8.55
CA VAL A 313 -56.52 9.87 -8.71
C VAL A 313 -57.16 9.99 -7.34
N ALA A 314 -57.93 11.05 -7.11
CA ALA A 314 -58.67 11.26 -5.87
C ALA A 314 -59.79 10.22 -5.72
N VAL A 315 -59.75 9.45 -4.63
CA VAL A 315 -60.72 8.37 -4.35
C VAL A 315 -61.96 8.87 -3.60
N ALA A 316 -61.86 10.03 -2.96
CA ALA A 316 -62.93 10.67 -2.21
C ALA A 316 -62.84 12.20 -2.30
N ASP A 317 -63.96 12.88 -2.08
CA ASP A 317 -64.01 14.33 -1.96
C ASP A 317 -63.23 14.79 -0.71
N TYR A 318 -62.47 15.87 -0.85
CA TYR A 318 -61.68 16.44 0.23
C TYR A 318 -61.87 17.96 0.33
N SER A 319 -62.29 18.42 1.51
CA SER A 319 -62.34 19.83 1.87
C SER A 319 -61.06 20.24 2.60
N PRO A 320 -60.35 21.28 2.12
CA PRO A 320 -59.10 21.71 2.72
C PRO A 320 -59.31 22.31 4.11
N VAL A 321 -58.46 21.94 5.06
CA VAL A 321 -58.45 22.43 6.46
C VAL A 321 -57.66 23.73 6.58
N GLY A 322 -56.71 23.98 5.67
CA GLY A 322 -55.94 25.23 5.59
C GLY A 322 -55.88 25.81 4.18
N PRO A 323 -55.48 27.10 4.03
CA PRO A 323 -55.43 27.78 2.73
C PRO A 323 -54.39 27.21 1.75
N ASP A 324 -53.46 26.40 2.24
CA ASP A 324 -52.37 25.80 1.46
C ASP A 324 -52.69 24.37 0.96
N GLU A 325 -53.88 23.83 1.27
CA GLU A 325 -54.32 22.49 0.88
C GLU A 325 -55.18 22.53 -0.39
N LEU A 326 -55.01 21.51 -1.24
CA LEU A 326 -55.72 21.44 -2.51
C LEU A 326 -57.12 20.83 -2.31
N PRO A 327 -58.21 21.51 -2.70
CA PRO A 327 -59.53 20.90 -2.73
C PRO A 327 -59.59 19.85 -3.85
N LEU A 328 -60.18 18.68 -3.56
CA LEU A 328 -60.28 17.56 -4.50
C LEU A 328 -61.70 17.00 -4.53
N SER A 329 -62.17 16.63 -5.72
CA SER A 329 -63.38 15.85 -5.94
C SER A 329 -63.03 14.43 -6.40
N GLN A 330 -63.89 13.46 -6.08
CA GLN A 330 -63.70 12.07 -6.48
C GLN A 330 -63.54 11.96 -8.01
N GLY A 331 -62.44 11.34 -8.45
CA GLY A 331 -62.06 11.19 -9.86
C GLY A 331 -61.07 12.23 -10.38
N ASP A 332 -60.74 13.27 -9.61
CA ASP A 332 -59.73 14.26 -10.00
C ASP A 332 -58.34 13.63 -10.12
N VAL A 333 -57.62 14.00 -11.20
CA VAL A 333 -56.24 13.54 -11.43
C VAL A 333 -55.26 14.59 -10.90
N VAL A 334 -54.40 14.17 -9.98
CA VAL A 334 -53.36 14.99 -9.34
C VAL A 334 -51.99 14.50 -9.80
N GLU A 335 -51.20 15.42 -10.36
CA GLU A 335 -49.80 15.18 -10.68
C GLU A 335 -48.94 15.36 -9.41
N ILE A 336 -48.13 14.36 -9.07
CA ILE A 336 -47.20 14.43 -7.92
C ILE A 336 -46.04 15.36 -8.28
N GLN A 337 -45.85 16.42 -7.50
CA GLN A 337 -44.74 17.36 -7.66
C GLN A 337 -43.54 16.89 -6.80
N GLY A 338 -42.53 16.32 -7.44
CA GLY A 338 -41.32 15.82 -6.77
C GLY A 338 -41.41 14.32 -6.44
N LEU A 339 -41.22 13.95 -5.18
CA LEU A 339 -41.21 12.56 -4.69
C LEU A 339 -42.39 12.27 -3.75
N LEU A 340 -43.09 11.15 -3.92
CA LEU A 340 -44.07 10.65 -2.96
C LEU A 340 -43.40 9.66 -2.00
N LEU A 341 -43.13 10.09 -0.77
CA LEU A 341 -42.67 9.22 0.31
C LEU A 341 -43.90 8.69 1.07
N ARG A 342 -44.24 7.41 0.91
CA ARG A 342 -45.43 6.79 1.55
C ARG A 342 -45.38 6.79 3.08
N SER A 343 -44.20 7.02 3.64
CA SER A 343 -43.98 7.21 5.07
C SER A 343 -44.43 8.58 5.58
N LEU A 344 -44.76 9.54 4.71
CA LEU A 344 -45.37 10.85 5.04
C LEU A 344 -46.87 10.82 4.77
N GLY A 345 -47.65 11.56 5.56
CA GLY A 345 -49.10 11.66 5.39
C GLY A 345 -49.54 12.69 4.35
N VAL A 346 -48.62 13.53 3.88
CA VAL A 346 -48.88 14.64 2.96
C VAL A 346 -47.86 14.64 1.82
N PHE A 347 -48.31 14.96 0.61
CA PHE A 347 -47.45 15.24 -0.54
C PHE A 347 -47.85 16.53 -1.26
N ILE A 348 -47.02 16.97 -2.20
CA ILE A 348 -47.27 18.17 -2.99
C ILE A 348 -47.87 17.74 -4.32
N GLY A 349 -49.09 18.19 -4.59
CA GLY A 349 -49.83 17.86 -5.81
C GLY A 349 -50.08 19.07 -6.68
N ARG A 350 -50.16 18.85 -7.99
CA ARG A 350 -50.72 19.80 -8.96
C ARG A 350 -51.99 19.22 -9.54
N HIS A 351 -53.08 19.96 -9.42
CA HIS A 351 -54.33 19.58 -10.07
C HIS A 351 -54.19 19.71 -11.59
N THR A 352 -54.44 18.64 -12.34
CA THR A 352 -54.16 18.61 -13.78
C THR A 352 -55.05 19.56 -14.59
N SER A 353 -56.30 19.79 -14.18
CA SER A 353 -57.25 20.62 -14.92
C SER A 353 -57.24 22.11 -14.52
N THR A 354 -56.99 22.43 -13.25
CA THR A 354 -56.95 23.84 -12.77
C THR A 354 -55.53 24.40 -12.73
N GLY A 355 -54.51 23.54 -12.75
CA GLY A 355 -53.11 23.93 -12.65
C GLY A 355 -52.67 24.36 -11.25
N CYS A 356 -53.59 24.46 -10.27
CA CYS A 356 -53.32 24.85 -8.89
C CYS A 356 -52.40 23.84 -8.20
N ARG A 357 -51.50 24.33 -7.35
CA ARG A 357 -50.57 23.53 -6.53
C ARG A 357 -50.97 23.64 -5.06
N GLY A 358 -50.89 22.54 -4.34
CA GLY A 358 -51.26 22.49 -2.93
C GLY A 358 -50.76 21.23 -2.22
N PHE A 359 -50.88 21.23 -0.90
CA PHE A 359 -50.72 20.01 -0.10
C PHE A 359 -51.91 19.07 -0.32
N VAL A 360 -51.63 17.77 -0.46
CA VAL A 360 -52.63 16.71 -0.62
C VAL A 360 -52.41 15.66 0.47
N GLN A 361 -53.49 15.31 1.18
CA GLN A 361 -53.49 14.30 2.24
C GLN A 361 -53.57 12.88 1.64
N ILE A 362 -52.79 11.95 2.18
CA ILE A 362 -52.82 10.54 1.79
C ILE A 362 -53.79 9.80 2.71
N VAL A 363 -54.90 9.31 2.14
CA VAL A 363 -55.91 8.50 2.84
C VAL A 363 -56.03 7.16 2.11
N ASN A 364 -55.34 6.12 2.60
CA ASN A 364 -55.28 4.74 2.09
C ASN A 364 -54.92 4.56 0.58
N PRO A 365 -53.71 4.08 0.22
CA PRO A 365 -53.31 3.98 -1.18
C PRO A 365 -53.98 2.80 -1.91
N CYS A 366 -54.65 3.08 -3.05
CA CYS A 366 -55.06 2.06 -4.02
C CYS A 366 -53.89 1.63 -4.91
N SER A 367 -53.84 0.33 -5.18
CA SER A 367 -52.99 -0.33 -6.17
C SER A 367 -53.29 0.19 -7.58
N SER A 368 -52.40 1.00 -8.15
CA SER A 368 -52.32 1.15 -9.61
C SER A 368 -50.86 1.12 -10.03
N GLU A 369 -50.60 0.36 -11.09
CA GLU A 369 -49.29 0.08 -11.65
C GLU A 369 -48.59 1.38 -12.06
N LEU A 370 -47.43 1.65 -11.46
CA LEU A 370 -46.59 2.80 -11.80
C LEU A 370 -45.15 2.32 -11.97
N SER A 371 -44.57 2.67 -13.11
CA SER A 371 -43.29 2.19 -13.62
C SER A 371 -42.11 3.02 -13.11
N ASP A 372 -41.20 2.42 -12.34
CA ASP A 372 -40.02 3.07 -11.78
C ASP A 372 -38.77 2.84 -12.64
N SER A 373 -38.42 3.82 -13.48
CA SER A 373 -37.13 3.83 -14.22
C SER A 373 -36.27 5.07 -13.93
N GLY A 374 -36.50 5.78 -12.81
CA GLY A 374 -35.73 7.00 -12.48
C GLY A 374 -35.78 7.46 -11.02
N LEU A 375 -36.11 6.59 -10.06
CA LEU A 375 -36.26 6.96 -8.65
C LEU A 375 -34.95 7.41 -7.99
N LEU A 376 -33.85 6.69 -8.22
CA LEU A 376 -32.54 7.02 -7.65
C LEU A 376 -32.01 8.37 -8.18
N GLU A 377 -32.15 8.63 -9.48
CA GLU A 377 -31.73 9.90 -10.09
C GLU A 377 -32.50 11.10 -9.51
N ARG A 378 -33.80 10.94 -9.21
CA ARG A 378 -34.61 12.00 -8.61
C ARG A 378 -34.36 12.18 -7.11
N LEU A 379 -34.10 11.10 -6.37
CA LEU A 379 -33.67 11.15 -4.96
C LEU A 379 -32.40 11.97 -4.77
N PHE A 380 -31.50 11.94 -5.76
CA PHE A 380 -30.21 12.61 -5.75
C PHE A 380 -30.07 13.68 -6.85
N SER A 381 -31.18 14.26 -7.33
CA SER A 381 -31.28 15.21 -8.47
C SER A 381 -30.41 16.48 -8.39
N THR A 382 -29.64 16.64 -7.32
CA THR A 382 -28.59 17.64 -7.18
C THR A 382 -27.28 16.93 -6.89
N ASP A 383 -26.29 17.20 -7.73
CA ASP A 383 -24.92 16.77 -7.53
C ASP A 383 -24.39 17.29 -6.19
N ILE A 384 -24.12 16.43 -5.20
CA ILE A 384 -23.40 16.84 -3.97
C ILE A 384 -22.06 17.49 -4.34
N SER A 385 -21.46 17.05 -5.44
CA SER A 385 -20.25 17.64 -6.04
C SER A 385 -20.41 19.12 -6.40
N SER A 386 -21.62 19.59 -6.72
CA SER A 386 -21.89 21.01 -7.02
C SER A 386 -21.79 21.91 -5.77
N VAL A 387 -21.93 21.36 -4.56
CA VAL A 387 -21.67 22.10 -3.29
C VAL A 387 -20.18 22.46 -3.17
N TYR A 388 -19.29 21.71 -3.82
CA TYR A 388 -17.85 22.00 -3.92
C TYR A 388 -17.52 23.07 -4.96
N ARG A 389 -18.38 23.23 -5.97
CA ARG A 389 -18.25 24.29 -6.98
C ARG A 389 -19.05 25.52 -6.53
N LEU A 390 -18.43 26.34 -5.68
CA LEU A 390 -18.89 27.72 -5.49
C LEU A 390 -18.82 28.46 -6.84
N GLY A 391 -19.94 28.49 -7.56
CA GLY A 391 -20.17 29.40 -8.67
C GLY A 391 -20.65 28.73 -9.95
N LYS A 392 -21.95 28.82 -10.22
CA LYS A 392 -22.43 29.38 -11.49
C LYS A 392 -23.91 29.82 -11.43
N GLY A 393 -24.11 30.95 -12.11
CA GLY A 393 -25.32 31.74 -12.40
C GLY A 393 -26.70 31.15 -12.13
N MET A 394 -27.48 31.89 -11.37
CA MET A 394 -28.92 31.69 -11.20
C MET A 394 -29.69 32.51 -12.25
N THR A 395 -30.82 31.98 -12.72
CA THR A 395 -31.69 32.60 -13.73
C THR A 395 -32.99 33.18 -13.14
N GLY A 396 -33.20 34.48 -13.35
CA GLY A 396 -34.49 35.11 -13.69
C GLY A 396 -35.57 35.32 -12.62
N LEU A 397 -35.73 34.42 -11.65
CA LEU A 397 -36.72 34.54 -10.54
C LEU A 397 -36.06 34.89 -9.18
N ASP A 398 -34.76 35.23 -9.22
CA ASP A 398 -33.82 35.26 -8.08
C ASP A 398 -33.83 36.51 -7.19
N ALA A 399 -34.74 37.46 -7.39
CA ALA A 399 -34.66 38.77 -6.72
C ALA A 399 -34.84 38.71 -5.18
N PHE A 400 -35.56 37.69 -4.68
CA PHE A 400 -35.84 37.53 -3.23
C PHE A 400 -35.05 36.42 -2.55
N LEU A 401 -34.26 35.63 -3.29
CA LEU A 401 -33.47 34.52 -2.75
C LEU A 401 -32.52 34.94 -1.61
N PRO A 402 -31.84 36.11 -1.67
CA PRO A 402 -31.01 36.60 -0.56
C PRO A 402 -31.79 36.90 0.73
N LEU A 403 -33.13 36.96 0.70
CA LEU A 403 -33.96 37.13 1.90
C LEU A 403 -34.14 35.83 2.69
N TYR A 404 -34.05 34.68 2.01
CA TYR A 404 -34.42 33.36 2.56
C TYR A 404 -33.22 32.45 2.81
N ASP A 405 -32.06 32.84 2.31
CA ASP A 405 -30.84 32.05 2.34
C ASP A 405 -30.32 31.76 3.75
N LEU A 406 -29.54 30.69 3.89
CA LEU A 406 -28.92 30.28 5.14
C LEU A 406 -28.03 31.37 5.77
N GLN A 407 -27.35 32.17 4.96
CA GLN A 407 -26.30 33.07 5.43
C GLN A 407 -26.84 34.40 5.99
N TYR A 408 -28.13 34.70 5.84
CA TYR A 408 -28.71 36.02 6.14
C TYR A 408 -28.19 37.10 5.17
N SER A 409 -28.07 36.78 3.89
CA SER A 409 -27.48 37.68 2.89
C SER A 409 -28.19 39.02 2.78
N PHE A 410 -29.48 39.08 3.08
CA PHE A 410 -30.24 40.33 3.13
C PHE A 410 -29.63 41.39 4.05
N LEU A 411 -28.91 41.01 5.11
CA LEU A 411 -28.29 41.96 6.04
C LEU A 411 -27.25 42.84 5.34
N TRP A 412 -26.51 42.29 4.38
CA TRP A 412 -25.46 43.02 3.67
C TRP A 412 -25.76 43.31 2.20
N VAL A 413 -26.61 42.52 1.54
CA VAL A 413 -27.01 42.77 0.14
C VAL A 413 -28.16 43.79 0.06
N THR A 414 -29.17 43.65 0.92
CA THR A 414 -30.40 44.47 0.86
C THR A 414 -30.38 45.63 1.85
N PHE A 415 -29.75 45.45 3.01
CA PHE A 415 -29.75 46.43 4.12
C PHE A 415 -28.35 46.86 4.57
N SER A 416 -27.38 46.90 3.65
CA SER A 416 -26.00 47.33 3.94
C SER A 416 -25.97 48.67 4.69
N GLY A 417 -25.24 48.72 5.80
CA GLY A 417 -24.98 49.96 6.54
C GLY A 417 -25.98 50.30 7.66
N LYS A 418 -26.96 49.44 7.95
CA LYS A 418 -27.87 49.57 9.11
C LYS A 418 -27.50 48.60 10.23
N THR A 419 -27.72 49.00 11.49
CA THR A 419 -27.58 48.08 12.62
C THR A 419 -28.78 47.12 12.71
N GLU A 420 -28.61 45.93 13.32
CA GLU A 420 -29.71 44.95 13.45
C GLU A 420 -30.93 45.50 14.23
N ASP A 421 -30.73 46.47 15.14
CA ASP A 421 -31.80 47.09 15.91
C ASP A 421 -32.56 48.14 15.07
N GLU A 422 -31.85 48.96 14.29
CA GLU A 422 -32.46 49.88 13.31
C GLU A 422 -33.25 49.14 12.23
N LEU A 423 -32.72 48.00 11.78
CA LEU A 423 -33.38 47.16 10.78
C LEU A 423 -34.69 46.57 11.33
N SER A 424 -34.68 46.15 12.60
CA SER A 424 -35.87 45.57 13.26
C SER A 424 -37.00 46.60 13.31
N GLY A 425 -36.72 47.84 13.72
CA GLY A 425 -37.70 48.94 13.73
C GLY A 425 -38.21 49.31 12.33
N HIS A 426 -37.32 49.30 11.32
CA HIS A 426 -37.72 49.57 9.94
C HIS A 426 -38.64 48.50 9.36
N LEU A 427 -38.33 47.22 9.59
CA LEU A 427 -39.16 46.10 9.15
C LEU A 427 -40.53 46.07 9.85
N GLU A 428 -40.62 46.47 11.12
CA GLU A 428 -41.89 46.65 11.82
C GLU A 428 -42.75 47.75 11.17
N SER A 429 -42.15 48.88 10.77
CA SER A 429 -42.84 49.91 10.02
C SER A 429 -43.33 49.41 8.65
N VAL A 430 -42.50 48.64 7.93
CA VAL A 430 -42.87 48.02 6.64
C VAL A 430 -44.03 47.04 6.82
N ARG A 431 -44.00 46.20 7.88
CA ARG A 431 -45.09 45.28 8.21
C ARG A 431 -46.41 46.02 8.43
N GLU A 432 -46.43 47.06 9.25
CA GLU A 432 -47.65 47.83 9.54
C GLU A 432 -48.17 48.61 8.32
N CYS A 433 -47.27 49.15 7.48
CA CYS A 433 -47.64 49.79 6.23
C CYS A 433 -48.24 48.77 5.23
N ALA A 434 -47.58 47.62 5.04
CA ALA A 434 -48.04 46.58 4.12
C ALA A 434 -49.41 46.03 4.53
N LYS A 435 -49.62 45.82 5.85
CA LYS A 435 -50.89 45.37 6.42
C LYS A 435 -52.02 46.37 6.17
N ARG A 436 -51.78 47.67 6.38
CA ARG A 436 -52.77 48.74 6.12
C ARG A 436 -53.11 48.90 4.64
N MET A 437 -52.13 48.70 3.76
CA MET A 437 -52.29 48.89 2.32
C MET A 437 -52.77 47.62 1.58
N GLY A 438 -53.04 46.52 2.29
CA GLY A 438 -53.45 45.26 1.66
C GLY A 438 -52.35 44.59 0.82
N MET A 439 -51.08 44.91 1.06
CA MET A 439 -49.95 44.32 0.34
C MET A 439 -49.53 42.98 0.95
N HIS A 440 -50.33 41.94 0.70
CA HIS A 440 -50.21 40.63 1.36
C HIS A 440 -48.81 39.98 1.24
N TRP A 441 -48.18 40.01 0.07
CA TRP A 441 -46.83 39.48 -0.13
C TRP A 441 -45.75 40.25 0.65
N ALA A 442 -45.83 41.58 0.68
CA ALA A 442 -44.89 42.41 1.42
C ALA A 442 -45.05 42.21 2.94
N HIS A 443 -46.30 42.09 3.41
CA HIS A 443 -46.62 41.78 4.80
C HIS A 443 -46.03 40.42 5.21
N ARG A 444 -46.27 39.37 4.42
CA ARG A 444 -45.73 38.02 4.67
C ARG A 444 -44.20 37.99 4.73
N ARG A 445 -43.52 38.67 3.81
CA ARG A 445 -42.04 38.77 3.78
C ARG A 445 -41.47 39.57 4.95
N ALA A 446 -42.11 40.69 5.33
CA ALA A 446 -41.69 41.49 6.48
C ALA A 446 -41.80 40.71 7.80
N CYS A 447 -42.93 40.01 8.00
CA CYS A 447 -43.11 39.10 9.14
C CYS A 447 -42.04 37.99 9.16
N PHE A 448 -41.75 37.36 8.02
CA PHE A 448 -40.69 36.36 7.94
C PHE A 448 -39.31 36.90 8.34
N LEU A 449 -38.89 38.05 7.81
CA LEU A 449 -37.59 38.65 8.14
C LEU A 449 -37.50 39.06 9.61
N LEU A 450 -38.56 39.63 10.19
CA LEU A 450 -38.64 39.92 11.63
C LEU A 450 -38.53 38.64 12.47
N GLY A 451 -39.23 37.58 12.06
CA GLY A 451 -39.12 36.26 12.66
C GLY A 451 -37.69 35.72 12.66
N ARG A 452 -36.98 35.86 11.54
CA ARG A 452 -35.57 35.45 11.40
C ARG A 452 -34.64 36.24 12.33
N LEU A 453 -34.78 37.57 12.40
CA LEU A 453 -33.97 38.41 13.29
C LEU A 453 -34.23 38.08 14.76
N CYS A 454 -35.50 37.86 15.14
CA CYS A 454 -35.85 37.42 16.49
C CYS A 454 -35.25 36.06 16.82
N ALA A 455 -35.31 35.09 15.89
CA ALA A 455 -34.73 33.76 16.07
C ALA A 455 -33.20 33.82 16.22
N ARG A 456 -32.52 34.65 15.42
CA ARG A 456 -31.07 34.92 15.52
C ARG A 456 -30.68 35.51 16.88
N LYS A 457 -31.51 36.39 17.45
CA LYS A 457 -31.37 36.95 18.81
C LYS A 457 -31.88 36.01 19.92
N LEU A 458 -32.19 34.75 19.62
CA LEU A 458 -32.73 33.74 20.54
C LEU A 458 -34.09 34.10 21.19
N LYS A 459 -34.84 35.04 20.60
CA LYS A 459 -36.19 35.46 21.03
C LYS A 459 -37.27 34.60 20.36
N PHE A 460 -37.30 33.31 20.72
CA PHE A 460 -38.14 32.31 20.03
C PHE A 460 -39.66 32.58 20.10
N SER A 461 -40.17 33.11 21.22
CA SER A 461 -41.60 33.41 21.35
C SER A 461 -42.04 34.52 20.42
N GLN A 462 -41.20 35.55 20.25
CA GLN A 462 -41.47 36.66 19.33
C GLN A 462 -41.35 36.20 17.87
N ALA A 463 -40.33 35.40 17.56
CA ALA A 463 -40.15 34.80 16.24
C ALA A 463 -41.34 33.91 15.84
N ARG A 464 -41.87 33.10 16.76
CA ARG A 464 -43.07 32.27 16.55
C ARG A 464 -44.26 33.11 16.09
N VAL A 465 -44.56 34.19 16.82
CA VAL A 465 -45.70 35.07 16.53
C VAL A 465 -45.59 35.64 15.12
N TYR A 466 -44.40 36.10 14.73
CA TYR A 466 -44.19 36.63 13.39
C TYR A 466 -44.33 35.56 12.29
N TYR A 467 -43.85 34.34 12.50
CA TYR A 467 -44.04 33.25 11.52
C TYR A 467 -45.49 32.77 11.42
N GLU A 468 -46.21 32.65 12.55
CA GLU A 468 -47.64 32.33 12.55
C GLU A 468 -48.46 33.42 11.84
N GLU A 469 -48.13 34.69 12.07
CA GLU A 469 -48.75 35.79 11.37
C GLU A 469 -48.46 35.73 9.86
N ALA A 470 -47.23 35.45 9.46
CA ALA A 470 -46.87 35.31 8.05
C ALA A 470 -47.69 34.21 7.35
N LEU A 471 -47.94 33.07 8.01
CA LEU A 471 -48.78 32.00 7.46
C LEU A 471 -50.28 32.32 7.47
N SER A 472 -50.74 33.22 8.35
CA SER A 472 -52.14 33.65 8.41
C SER A 472 -52.55 34.59 7.27
N VAL A 473 -51.59 35.21 6.57
CA VAL A 473 -51.86 36.10 5.44
C VAL A 473 -52.27 35.28 4.21
N SER A 474 -53.50 35.50 3.72
CA SER A 474 -54.06 34.79 2.56
C SER A 474 -53.35 35.16 1.25
N VAL A 475 -52.55 34.24 0.73
CA VAL A 475 -51.76 34.40 -0.50
C VAL A 475 -51.72 33.06 -1.23
N ASP A 476 -51.52 33.06 -2.55
CA ASP A 476 -51.16 31.84 -3.30
C ASP A 476 -49.76 31.33 -2.87
N SER A 477 -49.75 30.53 -1.80
CA SER A 477 -48.54 30.09 -1.08
C SER A 477 -47.54 29.32 -1.94
N PHE A 478 -47.96 28.65 -3.01
CA PHE A 478 -47.09 27.83 -3.86
C PHE A 478 -46.45 28.62 -5.02
N SER A 479 -46.73 29.92 -5.15
CA SER A 479 -46.06 30.78 -6.12
C SER A 479 -44.64 31.21 -5.69
N ASP A 480 -44.35 31.25 -4.39
CA ASP A 480 -43.00 31.42 -3.81
C ASP A 480 -42.67 30.24 -2.89
N VAL A 481 -42.34 29.11 -3.51
CA VAL A 481 -42.07 27.84 -2.83
C VAL A 481 -40.93 27.98 -1.83
N GLN A 482 -39.92 28.81 -2.10
CA GLN A 482 -38.76 29.01 -1.23
C GLN A 482 -39.12 29.73 0.07
N LEU A 483 -39.95 30.76 0.01
CA LEU A 483 -40.47 31.41 1.21
C LEU A 483 -41.35 30.47 2.03
N LEU A 484 -42.20 29.68 1.36
CA LEU A 484 -43.07 28.70 2.02
C LEU A 484 -42.25 27.64 2.78
N VAL A 485 -41.26 27.09 2.08
CA VAL A 485 -40.20 26.23 2.60
C VAL A 485 -39.56 26.82 3.85
N ALA A 486 -39.11 28.08 3.77
CA ALA A 486 -38.42 28.75 4.87
C ALA A 486 -39.33 28.99 6.07
N LEU A 487 -40.59 29.35 5.84
CA LEU A 487 -41.59 29.58 6.90
C LEU A 487 -41.90 28.30 7.66
N PHE A 488 -42.24 27.21 6.95
CA PHE A 488 -42.59 25.94 7.60
C PHE A 488 -41.40 25.32 8.34
N THR A 489 -40.18 25.37 7.79
CA THR A 489 -39.02 24.80 8.52
C THR A 489 -38.64 25.61 9.75
N ASN A 490 -38.59 26.94 9.66
CA ASN A 490 -38.26 27.79 10.81
C ASN A 490 -39.35 27.74 11.89
N LEU A 491 -40.63 27.73 11.51
CA LEU A 491 -41.73 27.61 12.47
C LEU A 491 -41.71 26.25 13.18
N THR A 492 -41.57 25.15 12.42
CA THR A 492 -41.48 23.79 12.98
C THR A 492 -40.28 23.64 13.90
N ALA A 493 -39.12 24.21 13.54
CA ALA A 493 -37.96 24.26 14.42
C ALA A 493 -38.24 24.99 15.75
N ILE A 494 -38.94 26.14 15.71
CA ILE A 494 -39.34 26.85 16.92
C ILE A 494 -40.33 26.04 17.75
N TYR A 495 -41.30 25.37 17.12
CA TYR A 495 -42.23 24.48 17.83
C TYR A 495 -41.51 23.30 18.50
N LEU A 496 -40.48 22.73 17.87
CA LEU A 496 -39.61 21.72 18.49
C LEU A 496 -38.85 22.29 19.69
N LYS A 497 -38.23 23.47 19.55
CA LYS A 497 -37.50 24.15 20.65
C LYS A 497 -38.42 24.54 21.82
N GLN A 498 -39.64 24.97 21.52
CA GLN A 498 -40.63 25.41 22.51
C GLN A 498 -41.57 24.32 23.02
N ARG A 499 -41.45 23.09 22.52
CA ARG A 499 -42.26 21.93 22.97
C ARG A 499 -43.77 22.15 22.80
N MET A 500 -44.20 22.64 21.63
CA MET A 500 -45.63 22.88 21.33
C MET A 500 -46.29 21.61 20.77
N THR A 501 -47.00 20.81 21.56
CA THR A 501 -47.54 19.50 21.14
C THR A 501 -48.68 19.58 20.13
N ASP A 502 -49.55 20.58 20.24
CA ASP A 502 -50.85 20.53 19.56
C ASP A 502 -50.75 20.96 18.09
N LYS A 503 -49.85 21.91 17.78
CA LYS A 503 -49.64 22.45 16.43
C LYS A 503 -48.50 21.77 15.66
N LEU A 504 -47.62 21.05 16.37
CA LEU A 504 -46.41 20.46 15.78
C LEU A 504 -46.70 19.34 14.76
N PRO A 505 -47.63 18.39 14.95
CA PRO A 505 -47.85 17.31 13.97
C PRO A 505 -48.21 17.81 12.57
N GLN A 506 -49.15 18.77 12.49
CA GLN A 506 -49.62 19.31 11.22
C GLN A 506 -48.53 20.12 10.48
N THR A 507 -47.77 20.93 11.23
CA THR A 507 -46.68 21.73 10.66
C THR A 507 -45.45 20.88 10.32
N LEU A 508 -45.20 19.83 11.09
CA LEU A 508 -44.12 18.87 10.86
C LEU A 508 -44.33 18.10 9.56
N GLU A 509 -45.53 17.58 9.28
CA GLU A 509 -45.83 16.88 8.01
C GLU A 509 -45.66 17.79 6.79
N LYS A 510 -46.21 19.01 6.85
CA LYS A 510 -46.06 20.00 5.77
C LYS A 510 -44.60 20.41 5.55
N ALA A 511 -43.86 20.65 6.64
CA ALA A 511 -42.43 20.96 6.57
C ALA A 511 -41.62 19.77 6.03
N SER A 512 -41.98 18.54 6.40
CA SER A 512 -41.31 17.31 5.94
C SER A 512 -41.54 17.07 4.45
N ALA A 513 -42.77 17.26 3.95
CA ALA A 513 -43.07 17.17 2.52
C ALA A 513 -42.30 18.23 1.73
N LEU A 514 -42.27 19.49 2.19
CA LEU A 514 -41.50 20.57 1.56
C LEU A 514 -39.98 20.36 1.63
N LEU A 515 -39.49 19.63 2.62
CA LEU A 515 -38.06 19.41 2.82
C LEU A 515 -37.56 18.18 2.06
N LEU A 516 -38.31 17.07 2.09
CA LEU A 516 -37.88 15.79 1.54
C LEU A 516 -38.30 15.59 0.09
N CYS A 517 -39.49 16.06 -0.30
CA CYS A 517 -40.11 15.69 -1.57
C CYS A 517 -39.74 16.60 -2.74
N LEU A 518 -39.33 17.85 -2.50
CA LEU A 518 -38.99 18.80 -3.57
C LEU A 518 -37.57 18.57 -4.12
N PRO A 519 -37.38 18.51 -5.45
CA PRO A 519 -36.05 18.51 -6.06
C PRO A 519 -35.41 19.91 -6.01
N CYS A 520 -34.08 19.98 -5.85
CA CYS A 520 -33.29 21.22 -5.94
C CYS A 520 -33.73 22.38 -5.02
N ARG A 521 -33.57 22.22 -3.69
CA ARG A 521 -33.89 23.25 -2.69
C ARG A 521 -32.62 23.84 -2.06
N SER A 522 -32.65 25.14 -1.74
CA SER A 522 -31.66 25.81 -0.89
C SER A 522 -32.01 25.71 0.60
N PHE A 523 -31.02 25.51 1.46
CA PHE A 523 -31.21 25.58 2.91
C PHE A 523 -31.51 27.01 3.36
N THR A 524 -32.48 27.14 4.29
CA THR A 524 -32.97 28.45 4.76
C THR A 524 -32.57 28.73 6.20
N SER A 525 -32.29 27.68 6.97
CA SER A 525 -31.94 27.78 8.39
C SER A 525 -31.08 26.62 8.85
N THR A 526 -30.19 26.89 9.82
CA THR A 526 -29.42 25.85 10.52
C THR A 526 -30.32 24.93 11.34
N ASP A 527 -31.51 25.41 11.71
CA ASP A 527 -32.44 24.66 12.54
C ASP A 527 -33.14 23.53 11.79
N GLU A 528 -32.99 23.46 10.46
CA GLU A 528 -33.46 22.33 9.64
C GLU A 528 -32.83 20.99 10.10
N VAL A 529 -31.65 21.02 10.72
CA VAL A 529 -31.04 19.82 11.33
C VAL A 529 -31.94 19.22 12.41
N GLU A 530 -32.63 20.03 13.23
CA GLU A 530 -33.50 19.52 14.29
C GLU A 530 -34.68 18.74 13.73
N LEU A 531 -35.23 19.20 12.60
CA LEU A 531 -36.27 18.50 11.86
C LEU A 531 -35.75 17.19 11.27
N LEU A 532 -34.59 17.23 10.60
CA LEU A 532 -33.96 16.05 10.01
C LEU A 532 -33.64 14.96 11.05
N LYS A 533 -33.21 15.34 12.26
CA LYS A 533 -33.00 14.38 13.36
C LYS A 533 -34.28 13.64 13.75
N VAL A 534 -35.43 14.32 13.77
CA VAL A 534 -36.72 13.69 14.09
C VAL A 534 -37.13 12.74 12.97
N LEU A 535 -36.93 13.14 11.72
CA LEU A 535 -37.26 12.34 10.54
C LEU A 535 -36.36 11.10 10.39
N LEU A 536 -35.07 11.20 10.75
CA LEU A 536 -34.17 10.04 10.71
C LEU A 536 -34.57 9.00 11.76
N ARG A 537 -35.05 9.43 12.93
CA ARG A 537 -35.62 8.49 13.90
C ARG A 537 -36.86 7.79 13.34
N ARG A 538 -37.73 8.52 12.62
CA ARG A 538 -38.89 7.96 11.94
C ARG A 538 -38.47 6.90 10.91
N SER A 539 -37.45 7.17 10.10
CA SER A 539 -36.98 6.20 9.10
C SER A 539 -36.42 4.94 9.76
N VAL A 540 -35.72 5.05 10.88
CA VAL A 540 -35.22 3.89 11.66
C VAL A 540 -36.37 3.04 12.20
N VAL A 541 -37.42 3.67 12.75
CA VAL A 541 -38.62 2.96 13.24
C VAL A 541 -39.35 2.25 12.10
N MET A 542 -39.55 2.94 10.98
CA MET A 542 -40.29 2.43 9.82
C MET A 542 -39.47 1.49 8.93
N VAL A 543 -38.15 1.41 9.13
CA VAL A 543 -37.19 0.68 8.29
C VAL A 543 -37.26 1.13 6.82
N ASP A 544 -37.48 2.43 6.60
CA ASP A 544 -37.58 3.04 5.27
C ASP A 544 -36.20 3.53 4.80
N LYS A 545 -35.54 2.70 3.98
CA LYS A 545 -34.19 2.97 3.45
C LYS A 545 -34.15 4.17 2.49
N HIS A 546 -35.23 4.45 1.74
CA HIS A 546 -35.27 5.59 0.81
C HIS A 546 -35.39 6.92 1.57
N LEU A 547 -36.24 6.95 2.60
CA LEU A 547 -36.34 8.08 3.52
C LEU A 547 -35.01 8.32 4.25
N GLU A 548 -34.37 7.23 4.73
CA GLU A 548 -33.06 7.29 5.37
C GLU A 548 -31.99 7.91 4.45
N ALA A 549 -31.89 7.42 3.20
CA ALA A 549 -30.92 7.93 2.23
C ALA A 549 -31.15 9.42 1.92
N ARG A 550 -32.40 9.85 1.73
CA ARG A 550 -32.74 11.26 1.48
C ARG A 550 -32.36 12.15 2.68
N ILE A 551 -32.57 11.68 3.90
CA ILE A 551 -32.21 12.43 5.10
C ILE A 551 -30.69 12.52 5.27
N CYS A 552 -29.96 11.41 5.08
CA CYS A 552 -28.49 11.41 5.11
C CYS A 552 -27.90 12.37 4.06
N TYR A 553 -28.50 12.42 2.86
CA TYR A 553 -28.17 13.40 1.82
C TYR A 553 -28.37 14.86 2.28
N LEU A 554 -29.52 15.18 2.87
CA LEU A 554 -29.80 16.55 3.33
C LEU A 554 -28.95 16.94 4.56
N MET A 555 -28.68 16.01 5.46
CA MET A 555 -27.81 16.26 6.62
C MET A 555 -26.37 16.49 6.19
N SER A 556 -25.84 15.66 5.28
CA SER A 556 -24.47 15.82 4.77
C SER A 556 -24.29 17.14 4.04
N THR A 557 -25.17 17.48 3.10
CA THR A 557 -25.13 18.76 2.37
C THR A 557 -25.20 19.98 3.31
N LEU A 558 -26.09 19.96 4.31
CA LEU A 558 -26.19 21.05 5.29
C LEU A 558 -24.91 21.18 6.14
N PHE A 559 -24.36 20.08 6.64
CA PHE A 559 -23.12 20.14 7.42
C PHE A 559 -21.91 20.60 6.60
N LEU A 560 -21.83 20.20 5.33
CA LEU A 560 -20.79 20.65 4.41
C LEU A 560 -20.89 22.15 4.13
N LEU A 561 -22.10 22.68 3.89
CA LEU A 561 -22.33 24.13 3.76
C LEU A 561 -21.94 24.92 5.03
N LEU A 562 -22.11 24.31 6.20
CA LEU A 562 -21.71 24.86 7.49
C LEU A 562 -20.22 24.67 7.81
N LYS A 563 -19.43 24.07 6.89
CA LYS A 563 -18.01 23.72 7.08
C LYS A 563 -17.76 22.79 8.28
N LYS A 564 -18.74 21.95 8.63
CA LYS A 564 -18.65 20.94 9.70
C LYS A 564 -18.36 19.56 9.10
N SER A 565 -17.15 19.36 8.58
CA SER A 565 -16.71 18.09 7.97
C SER A 565 -16.88 16.88 8.89
N ASP A 566 -16.61 17.06 10.18
CA ASP A 566 -16.63 16.00 11.18
C ASP A 566 -18.04 15.47 11.48
N ASP A 567 -19.04 16.37 11.44
CA ASP A 567 -20.43 16.00 11.61
C ASP A 567 -21.03 15.44 10.31
N ALA A 568 -20.52 15.86 9.14
CA ALA A 568 -20.98 15.36 7.84
C ALA A 568 -20.56 13.91 7.58
N LEU A 569 -19.32 13.55 7.93
CA LEU A 569 -18.69 12.28 7.56
C LEU A 569 -19.55 11.02 7.84
N PRO A 570 -20.10 10.80 9.05
CA PRO A 570 -21.00 9.67 9.34
C PRO A 570 -22.19 9.52 8.40
N PHE A 571 -22.77 10.64 7.98
CA PHE A 571 -23.95 10.64 7.11
C PHE A 571 -23.56 10.40 5.66
N VAL A 572 -22.37 10.85 5.22
CA VAL A 572 -21.83 10.56 3.89
C VAL A 572 -21.45 9.08 3.78
N GLU A 573 -20.80 8.52 4.80
CA GLU A 573 -20.48 7.08 4.86
C GLU A 573 -21.75 6.22 4.80
N ARG A 574 -22.77 6.60 5.58
CA ARG A 574 -24.05 5.91 5.58
C ARG A 574 -24.78 6.05 4.23
N LEU A 575 -24.72 7.23 3.62
CA LEU A 575 -25.31 7.48 2.31
C LEU A 575 -24.66 6.62 1.22
N GLN A 576 -23.33 6.54 1.19
CA GLN A 576 -22.59 5.69 0.25
C GLN A 576 -22.99 4.22 0.43
N PHE A 577 -23.05 3.76 1.67
CA PHE A 577 -23.50 2.40 1.98
C PHE A 577 -24.95 2.15 1.47
N LEU A 578 -25.87 3.07 1.76
CA LEU A 578 -27.27 2.94 1.32
C LEU A 578 -27.38 2.95 -0.21
N SER A 579 -26.63 3.80 -0.91
CA SER A 579 -26.62 3.88 -2.38
C SER A 579 -26.25 2.54 -3.03
N LEU A 580 -25.21 1.86 -2.51
CA LEU A 580 -24.82 0.53 -2.99
C LEU A 580 -25.91 -0.53 -2.73
N THR A 581 -26.52 -0.51 -1.54
CA THR A 581 -27.55 -1.51 -1.19
C THR A 581 -28.88 -1.31 -1.93
N LEU A 582 -29.27 -0.07 -2.22
CA LEU A 582 -30.50 0.24 -2.96
C LEU A 582 -30.34 -0.13 -4.44
N SER A 583 -29.19 0.18 -5.04
CA SER A 583 -28.88 -0.19 -6.43
C SER A 583 -28.92 -1.70 -6.67
N ALA A 584 -28.45 -2.50 -5.70
CA ALA A 584 -28.48 -3.96 -5.80
C ALA A 584 -29.90 -4.54 -5.76
N ALA A 585 -30.80 -3.94 -4.97
CA ALA A 585 -32.18 -4.42 -4.80
C ALA A 585 -33.07 -4.15 -6.03
N ASP A 586 -32.79 -3.08 -6.78
CA ASP A 586 -33.59 -2.66 -7.93
C ASP A 586 -33.15 -3.30 -9.26
N GLY A 587 -32.09 -4.12 -9.26
CA GLY A 587 -31.65 -4.90 -10.43
C GLY A 587 -31.21 -4.08 -11.66
N GLN A 588 -31.02 -2.75 -11.52
CA GLN A 588 -30.66 -1.85 -12.62
C GLN A 588 -29.25 -1.25 -12.46
N PRO A 589 -28.48 -1.13 -13.56
CA PRO A 589 -27.19 -0.47 -13.58
C PRO A 589 -27.40 1.05 -13.71
N ILE A 590 -27.94 1.70 -12.69
CA ILE A 590 -27.84 3.16 -12.56
C ILE A 590 -26.50 3.44 -11.90
N ALA A 591 -25.67 4.30 -12.50
CA ALA A 591 -24.38 4.68 -11.91
C ALA A 591 -24.62 5.17 -10.46
N PRO A 592 -24.09 4.47 -9.44
CA PRO A 592 -24.28 4.88 -8.05
C PRO A 592 -23.78 6.31 -7.89
N LEU A 593 -24.47 7.11 -7.07
CA LEU A 593 -23.96 8.41 -6.66
C LEU A 593 -22.57 8.18 -6.04
N ASP A 594 -21.52 8.58 -6.74
CA ASP A 594 -20.19 8.21 -6.32
C ASP A 594 -19.67 9.13 -5.21
N LEU A 595 -19.83 8.64 -3.97
CA LEU A 595 -19.35 9.19 -2.71
C LEU A 595 -17.82 9.31 -2.61
N ASN A 596 -17.07 8.57 -3.42
CA ASN A 596 -15.68 8.25 -3.12
C ASN A 596 -14.77 9.46 -3.15
N TRP A 597 -14.87 10.33 -4.16
CA TRP A 597 -14.15 11.61 -4.19
C TRP A 597 -14.37 12.46 -2.94
N LEU A 598 -15.65 12.62 -2.56
CA LEU A 598 -16.04 13.38 -1.37
C LEU A 598 -15.46 12.76 -0.09
N LEU A 599 -15.64 11.44 0.07
CA LEU A 599 -15.14 10.71 1.22
C LEU A 599 -13.61 10.81 1.31
N SER A 600 -12.91 10.73 0.18
CA SER A 600 -11.46 10.91 0.13
C SER A 600 -11.02 12.27 0.66
N TRP A 601 -11.71 13.34 0.26
CA TRP A 601 -11.47 14.69 0.78
C TRP A 601 -11.79 14.80 2.28
N LEU A 602 -12.89 14.23 2.75
CA LEU A 602 -13.26 14.24 4.16
C LEU A 602 -12.25 13.47 5.03
N TYR A 603 -11.79 12.30 4.58
CA TYR A 603 -10.74 11.53 5.25
C TYR A 603 -9.40 12.26 5.26
N HIS A 604 -9.08 12.97 4.18
CA HIS A 604 -7.91 13.85 4.12
C HIS A 604 -7.99 14.96 5.20
N CYS A 605 -9.15 15.61 5.38
CA CYS A 605 -9.35 16.60 6.44
C CYS A 605 -9.23 16.00 7.86
N LYS A 606 -9.65 14.73 8.04
CA LYS A 606 -9.57 13.97 9.29
C LYS A 606 -8.18 13.37 9.58
N TYR A 607 -7.19 13.57 8.71
CA TYR A 607 -5.86 12.95 8.82
C TYR A 607 -5.91 11.40 8.84
N MET A 608 -6.77 10.80 8.01
CA MET A 608 -6.85 9.35 7.79
C MET A 608 -6.37 8.98 6.38
N PRO A 609 -5.05 8.99 6.12
CA PRO A 609 -4.50 8.86 4.77
C PRO A 609 -4.78 7.51 4.11
N TYR A 610 -4.84 6.40 4.86
CA TYR A 610 -5.15 5.09 4.28
C TYR A 610 -6.56 5.04 3.68
N LEU A 611 -7.56 5.53 4.44
CA LEU A 611 -8.94 5.63 3.98
C LEU A 611 -9.11 6.64 2.83
N ALA A 612 -8.37 7.75 2.87
CA ALA A 612 -8.38 8.73 1.79
C ALA A 612 -7.89 8.13 0.47
N LEU A 613 -6.81 7.34 0.49
CA LEU A 613 -6.28 6.67 -0.70
C LEU A 613 -7.16 5.51 -1.16
N ALA A 614 -7.74 4.73 -0.23
CA ALA A 614 -8.65 3.63 -0.55
C ALA A 614 -9.91 4.13 -1.27
N SER A 615 -10.59 5.14 -0.71
CA SER A 615 -11.74 5.78 -1.35
C SER A 615 -11.37 6.37 -2.71
N LEU A 616 -10.25 7.11 -2.81
CA LEU A 616 -9.81 7.69 -4.08
C LEU A 616 -9.64 6.66 -5.21
N SER A 617 -9.13 5.46 -4.88
CA SER A 617 -8.89 4.41 -5.87
C SER A 617 -10.16 3.68 -6.34
N LEU A 618 -11.25 3.75 -5.56
CA LEU A 618 -12.56 3.16 -5.87
C LEU A 618 -13.50 4.11 -6.63
N ASP A 619 -13.09 5.37 -6.78
CA ASP A 619 -13.86 6.38 -7.48
C ASP A 619 -14.12 5.98 -8.95
N SER A 620 -15.40 5.89 -9.29
CA SER A 620 -15.96 5.73 -10.62
C SER A 620 -15.43 6.87 -11.50
N ARG A 621 -14.56 6.48 -12.42
CA ARG A 621 -13.69 7.33 -13.24
C ARG A 621 -14.47 8.12 -14.31
N GLN A 622 -15.68 8.59 -13.99
CA GLN A 622 -16.63 9.24 -14.88
C GLN A 622 -16.38 10.76 -15.02
N ASP A 623 -15.44 11.32 -14.25
CA ASP A 623 -15.08 12.73 -14.38
C ASP A 623 -14.35 13.00 -15.70
N HIS A 624 -15.02 13.74 -16.59
CA HIS A 624 -14.49 14.06 -17.92
C HIS A 624 -13.45 15.19 -17.92
N THR A 625 -13.36 16.04 -16.89
CA THR A 625 -12.52 17.24 -16.93
C THR A 625 -11.13 17.03 -16.34
N LEU A 626 -10.09 17.46 -17.05
CA LEU A 626 -8.69 17.42 -16.58
C LEU A 626 -8.47 18.05 -15.20
N TYR A 627 -9.17 19.14 -14.89
CA TYR A 627 -9.07 19.83 -13.59
C TYR A 627 -9.36 18.88 -12.40
N ASN A 628 -10.43 18.11 -12.47
CA ASN A 628 -10.80 17.17 -11.40
C ASN A 628 -9.72 16.08 -11.24
N VAL A 629 -9.13 15.61 -12.34
CA VAL A 629 -8.11 14.55 -12.28
C VAL A 629 -6.81 15.07 -11.68
N PHE A 630 -6.41 16.30 -11.98
CA PHE A 630 -5.25 16.93 -11.31
C PHE A 630 -5.46 17.10 -9.81
N GLN A 631 -6.67 17.45 -9.37
CA GLN A 631 -6.99 17.49 -7.94
C GLN A 631 -6.85 16.11 -7.27
N ARG A 632 -7.16 15.02 -7.99
CA ARG A 632 -6.92 13.65 -7.49
C ARG A 632 -5.44 13.36 -7.32
N ILE A 633 -4.61 13.73 -8.30
CA ILE A 633 -3.15 13.58 -8.20
C ILE A 633 -2.59 14.38 -7.02
N GLU A 634 -3.02 15.64 -6.86
CA GLU A 634 -2.59 16.49 -5.74
C GLU A 634 -2.98 15.88 -4.38
N LEU A 635 -4.21 15.40 -4.27
CA LEU A 635 -4.72 14.77 -3.05
C LEU A 635 -4.01 13.43 -2.77
N PHE A 636 -3.71 12.65 -3.81
CA PHE A 636 -2.90 11.45 -3.71
C PHE A 636 -1.51 11.77 -3.12
N ILE A 637 -0.77 12.68 -3.75
CA ILE A 637 0.59 13.08 -3.31
C ILE A 637 0.58 13.53 -1.85
N ARG A 638 -0.35 14.42 -1.47
CA ARG A 638 -0.44 14.93 -0.10
C ARG A 638 -0.70 13.85 0.94
N ASN A 639 -1.52 12.84 0.63
CA ASN A 639 -1.77 11.73 1.55
C ASN A 639 -0.62 10.72 1.57
N SER A 640 0.06 10.50 0.44
CA SER A 640 1.27 9.67 0.38
C SER A 640 2.41 10.24 1.23
N VAL A 641 2.66 11.55 1.16
CA VAL A 641 3.64 12.27 2.00
C VAL A 641 3.39 12.04 3.50
N ARG A 642 2.11 11.95 3.91
CA ARG A 642 1.74 11.68 5.31
C ARG A 642 2.05 10.25 5.75
N LEU A 643 2.00 9.28 4.84
CA LEU A 643 2.31 7.88 5.11
C LEU A 643 3.81 7.61 5.14
N ASN A 644 4.58 8.32 4.31
CA ASN A 644 6.03 8.18 4.28
C ASN A 644 6.70 9.56 4.26
N PRO A 645 7.26 10.03 5.39
CA PRO A 645 7.90 11.35 5.48
C PRO A 645 9.21 11.46 4.68
N CYS A 646 9.69 10.37 4.07
CA CYS A 646 10.78 10.40 3.08
C CYS A 646 10.37 11.10 1.78
N TRP A 647 9.07 11.13 1.49
CA TRP A 647 8.50 11.88 0.37
C TRP A 647 8.12 13.27 0.90
N LYS A 648 9.06 14.23 0.89
CA LYS A 648 8.78 15.60 1.33
C LYS A 648 8.27 16.43 0.17
N GLU A 649 7.53 17.50 0.47
CA GLU A 649 7.20 18.51 -0.54
C GLU A 649 8.51 19.08 -1.13
N GLY A 650 8.75 18.82 -2.41
CA GLY A 650 9.97 19.21 -3.13
C GLY A 650 11.03 18.11 -3.31
N THR A 651 10.86 16.89 -2.79
CA THR A 651 11.72 15.75 -3.18
C THR A 651 11.30 15.18 -4.52
N SER A 652 12.26 14.81 -5.37
CA SER A 652 12.03 14.17 -6.68
C SER A 652 11.44 12.75 -6.61
N LEU A 653 11.31 12.18 -5.42
CA LEU A 653 10.85 10.81 -5.20
C LEU A 653 9.32 10.77 -5.09
N LEU A 654 8.66 10.27 -6.14
CA LEU A 654 7.21 10.04 -6.18
C LEU A 654 6.88 8.57 -5.87
N PRO A 655 5.70 8.26 -5.27
CA PRO A 655 5.26 6.89 -5.02
C PRO A 655 4.91 6.15 -6.32
N ALA A 656 5.21 4.85 -6.41
CA ALA A 656 4.90 4.04 -7.60
C ALA A 656 3.40 4.03 -7.97
N GLN A 657 2.49 4.11 -7.00
CA GLN A 657 1.05 4.10 -7.25
C GLN A 657 0.56 5.34 -8.05
N ILE A 658 1.35 6.42 -8.08
CA ILE A 658 1.00 7.62 -8.86
C ILE A 658 0.89 7.32 -10.36
N VAL A 659 1.60 6.30 -10.85
CA VAL A 659 1.59 5.86 -12.25
C VAL A 659 0.17 5.61 -12.74
N VAL A 660 -0.67 5.01 -11.90
CA VAL A 660 -2.07 4.70 -12.22
C VAL A 660 -2.87 5.98 -12.51
N TYR A 661 -2.69 7.01 -11.67
CA TYR A 661 -3.39 8.28 -11.82
C TYR A 661 -2.84 9.10 -13.00
N LEU A 662 -1.52 9.08 -13.22
CA LEU A 662 -0.89 9.75 -14.37
C LEU A 662 -1.34 9.11 -15.70
N GLN A 663 -1.40 7.78 -15.78
CA GLN A 663 -1.91 7.06 -16.96
C GLN A 663 -3.39 7.36 -17.23
N GLN A 664 -4.22 7.43 -16.19
CA GLN A 664 -5.63 7.83 -16.33
C GLN A 664 -5.77 9.26 -16.87
N THR A 665 -4.98 10.19 -16.33
CA THR A 665 -4.96 11.58 -16.79
C THR A 665 -4.51 11.66 -18.24
N LEU A 666 -3.51 10.86 -18.62
CA LEU A 666 -3.01 10.80 -19.99
C LEU A 666 -4.09 10.32 -20.95
N ALA A 667 -4.85 9.28 -20.59
CA ALA A 667 -5.95 8.76 -21.41
C ALA A 667 -7.08 9.79 -21.62
N ILE A 668 -7.31 10.69 -20.64
CA ILE A 668 -8.30 11.78 -20.77
C ILE A 668 -7.72 12.90 -21.64
N ALA A 669 -6.47 13.30 -21.43
CA ALA A 669 -5.78 14.29 -22.23
C ALA A 669 -5.65 13.86 -23.71
N GLU A 670 -5.52 12.56 -23.98
CA GLU A 670 -5.57 11.97 -25.34
C GLU A 670 -6.95 12.11 -25.99
N ARG A 671 -8.04 12.05 -25.22
CA ARG A 671 -9.40 12.26 -25.74
C ARG A 671 -9.72 13.72 -26.00
N GLU A 672 -9.20 14.62 -25.17
CA GLU A 672 -9.34 16.07 -25.34
C GLU A 672 -8.33 16.67 -26.33
N ASP A 673 -7.38 15.87 -26.82
CA ASP A 673 -6.31 16.21 -27.76
C ASP A 673 -5.38 17.36 -27.27
N ASP A 674 -5.21 17.49 -25.95
CA ASP A 674 -4.28 18.45 -25.35
C ASP A 674 -2.84 17.90 -25.37
N MET A 675 -2.12 18.23 -26.44
CA MET A 675 -0.76 17.75 -26.69
C MET A 675 0.24 18.19 -25.61
N LYS A 676 0.04 19.35 -24.99
CA LYS A 676 0.97 19.88 -23.98
C LYS A 676 0.87 19.09 -22.69
N ILE A 677 -0.35 18.81 -22.25
CA ILE A 677 -0.62 17.99 -21.07
C ILE A 677 -0.20 16.54 -21.31
N GLN A 678 -0.45 15.99 -22.51
CA GLN A 678 0.03 14.66 -22.89
C GLN A 678 1.57 14.56 -22.75
N ARG A 679 2.31 15.55 -23.28
CA ARG A 679 3.77 15.62 -23.14
C ARG A 679 4.20 15.64 -21.67
N ASP A 680 3.63 16.53 -20.87
CA ASP A 680 4.00 16.71 -19.45
C ASP A 680 3.71 15.46 -18.61
N LEU A 681 2.61 14.77 -18.88
CA LEU A 681 2.26 13.50 -18.22
C LEU A 681 3.21 12.37 -18.64
N CYS A 682 3.58 12.28 -19.92
CA CYS A 682 4.57 11.31 -20.40
C CYS A 682 5.95 11.56 -19.78
N LEU A 683 6.38 12.82 -19.63
CA LEU A 683 7.59 13.19 -18.90
C LEU A 683 7.53 12.76 -17.43
N GLY A 684 6.41 13.05 -16.75
CA GLY A 684 6.15 12.64 -15.38
C GLY A 684 6.26 11.11 -15.23
N LEU A 685 5.60 10.34 -16.09
CA LEU A 685 5.68 8.88 -16.09
C LEU A 685 7.10 8.36 -16.32
N ALA A 686 7.84 8.94 -17.29
CA ALA A 686 9.21 8.55 -17.56
C ALA A 686 10.11 8.75 -16.33
N SER A 687 9.94 9.87 -15.61
CA SER A 687 10.70 10.14 -14.38
C SER A 687 10.41 9.15 -13.25
N VAL A 688 9.14 8.77 -13.06
CA VAL A 688 8.74 7.78 -12.04
C VAL A 688 9.26 6.39 -12.39
N TYR A 689 9.14 5.97 -13.65
CA TYR A 689 9.70 4.69 -14.09
C TYR A 689 11.22 4.63 -13.94
N GLN A 690 11.93 5.72 -14.24
CA GLN A 690 13.37 5.83 -14.02
C GLN A 690 13.73 5.70 -12.54
N GLN A 691 12.99 6.37 -11.65
CA GLN A 691 13.20 6.33 -10.20
C GLN A 691 13.15 4.89 -9.64
N TYR A 692 12.24 4.06 -10.15
CA TYR A 692 12.07 2.67 -9.72
C TYR A 692 12.86 1.66 -10.58
N GLY A 693 13.71 2.11 -11.51
CA GLY A 693 14.56 1.25 -12.33
C GLY A 693 13.84 0.51 -13.46
N ALA A 694 12.58 0.83 -13.76
CA ALA A 694 11.83 0.27 -14.89
C ALA A 694 12.18 1.00 -16.21
N LEU A 695 13.45 0.88 -16.62
CA LEU A 695 14.04 1.70 -17.69
C LEU A 695 13.35 1.53 -19.06
N ASP A 696 12.84 0.34 -19.39
CA ASP A 696 12.16 0.10 -20.67
C ASP A 696 10.84 0.89 -20.77
N LYS A 697 10.05 0.89 -19.69
CA LYS A 697 8.80 1.67 -19.60
C LYS A 697 9.09 3.17 -19.58
N ALA A 698 10.19 3.58 -18.92
CA ALA A 698 10.65 4.96 -18.92
C ALA A 698 11.02 5.45 -20.33
N LEU A 699 11.78 4.64 -21.08
CA LEU A 699 12.16 4.92 -22.47
C LEU A 699 10.94 5.11 -23.37
N HIS A 700 9.97 4.20 -23.29
CA HIS A 700 8.74 4.28 -24.07
C HIS A 700 7.97 5.58 -23.77
N CYS A 701 7.83 5.94 -22.49
CA CYS A 701 7.15 7.20 -22.11
C CYS A 701 7.93 8.44 -22.59
N ALA A 702 9.26 8.44 -22.49
CA ALA A 702 10.09 9.53 -22.97
C ALA A 702 10.02 9.70 -24.50
N GLN A 703 9.99 8.60 -25.27
CA GLN A 703 9.78 8.65 -26.72
C GLN A 703 8.44 9.30 -27.07
N ARG A 704 7.35 8.88 -26.42
CA ARG A 704 6.03 9.50 -26.61
C ARG A 704 6.04 10.99 -26.24
N ALA A 705 6.73 11.38 -25.18
CA ALA A 705 6.87 12.79 -24.82
C ALA A 705 7.59 13.61 -25.91
N VAL A 706 8.65 13.07 -26.52
CA VAL A 706 9.37 13.72 -27.63
C VAL A 706 8.48 13.89 -28.86
N GLU A 707 7.74 12.84 -29.24
CA GLU A 707 6.80 12.89 -30.36
C GLU A 707 5.74 13.98 -30.15
N LYS A 708 5.12 14.01 -28.96
CA LYS A 708 4.08 15.00 -28.62
C LYS A 708 4.63 16.41 -28.54
N GLY A 709 5.80 16.62 -27.95
CA GLY A 709 6.47 17.92 -27.90
C GLY A 709 6.86 18.43 -29.28
N GLY A 710 7.37 17.55 -30.16
CA GLY A 710 7.75 17.89 -31.53
C GLY A 710 6.57 18.36 -32.41
N HIS A 711 5.35 17.94 -32.10
CA HIS A 711 4.15 18.45 -32.75
C HIS A 711 3.76 19.88 -32.32
N ILE A 712 4.25 20.36 -31.17
CA ILE A 712 3.95 21.70 -30.65
C ILE A 712 5.01 22.69 -31.15
N ASN A 713 6.26 22.50 -30.74
CA ASN A 713 7.44 23.21 -31.24
C ASN A 713 8.73 22.50 -30.78
N GLU A 714 9.86 22.82 -31.40
CA GLU A 714 11.16 22.22 -31.04
C GLU A 714 11.57 22.49 -29.58
N GLU A 715 11.16 23.63 -29.02
CA GLU A 715 11.45 24.01 -27.63
C GLU A 715 10.70 23.13 -26.61
N GLU A 716 9.41 22.83 -26.86
CA GLU A 716 8.60 22.00 -25.97
C GLU A 716 8.99 20.52 -26.03
N GLY A 717 9.55 20.04 -27.15
CA GLY A 717 10.14 18.70 -27.27
C GLY A 717 11.57 18.58 -26.71
N PHE A 718 12.21 19.70 -26.39
CA PHE A 718 13.63 19.73 -25.99
C PHE A 718 13.89 18.95 -24.70
N GLU A 719 13.17 19.25 -23.61
CA GLU A 719 13.36 18.60 -22.31
C GLU A 719 13.10 17.08 -22.38
N ALA A 720 12.07 16.68 -23.14
CA ALA A 720 11.78 15.28 -23.42
C ALA A 720 12.90 14.59 -24.19
N SER A 721 13.53 15.28 -25.15
CA SER A 721 14.61 14.72 -25.96
C SER A 721 15.90 14.56 -25.16
N VAL A 722 16.16 15.49 -24.23
CA VAL A 722 17.28 15.40 -23.27
C VAL A 722 17.06 14.22 -22.32
N LEU A 723 15.85 14.06 -21.76
CA LEU A 723 15.52 12.92 -20.89
C LEU A 723 15.62 11.58 -21.65
N LEU A 724 15.11 11.51 -22.88
CA LEU A 724 15.23 10.33 -23.73
C LEU A 724 16.69 9.99 -24.00
N GLY A 725 17.51 10.98 -24.35
CA GLY A 725 18.96 10.79 -24.55
C GLY A 725 19.64 10.23 -23.30
N TRP A 726 19.31 10.75 -22.12
CA TRP A 726 19.80 10.23 -20.84
C TRP A 726 19.38 8.77 -20.58
N LEU A 727 18.11 8.43 -20.77
CA LEU A 727 17.60 7.06 -20.58
C LEU A 727 18.23 6.07 -21.57
N LEU A 728 18.49 6.49 -22.81
CA LEU A 728 19.20 5.67 -23.81
C LEU A 728 20.65 5.40 -23.40
N VAL A 729 21.33 6.36 -22.74
CA VAL A 729 22.66 6.13 -22.16
C VAL A 729 22.61 5.12 -21.02
N LEU A 730 21.62 5.22 -20.12
CA LEU A 730 21.46 4.31 -18.99
C LEU A 730 21.18 2.87 -19.42
N THR A 731 20.42 2.68 -20.52
CA THR A 731 20.10 1.36 -21.09
C THR A 731 21.19 0.80 -22.02
N GLY A 732 22.30 1.52 -22.19
CA GLY A 732 23.43 1.08 -23.01
C GLY A 732 23.25 1.29 -24.53
N GLN A 733 22.17 1.96 -24.98
CA GLN A 733 21.91 2.26 -26.39
C GLN A 733 22.57 3.58 -26.83
N ALA A 734 23.90 3.66 -26.67
CA ALA A 734 24.66 4.90 -26.85
C ALA A 734 24.61 5.48 -28.27
N GLU A 735 24.48 4.66 -29.31
CA GLU A 735 24.36 5.12 -30.71
C GLU A 735 23.03 5.84 -30.97
N LYS A 736 21.92 5.27 -30.46
CA LYS A 736 20.61 5.91 -30.56
C LYS A 736 20.57 7.21 -29.75
N ALA A 737 21.17 7.22 -28.56
CA ALA A 737 21.28 8.44 -27.75
C ALA A 737 21.99 9.56 -28.53
N GLN A 738 23.10 9.24 -29.20
CA GLN A 738 23.80 10.21 -30.05
C GLN A 738 22.92 10.72 -31.19
N SER A 739 22.17 9.84 -31.88
CA SER A 739 21.28 10.24 -32.98
C SER A 739 20.17 11.21 -32.55
N VAL A 740 19.70 11.11 -31.30
CA VAL A 740 18.68 12.01 -30.71
C VAL A 740 19.31 13.32 -30.25
N LEU A 741 20.48 13.28 -29.61
CA LEU A 741 21.09 14.46 -28.97
C LEU A 741 21.82 15.38 -29.97
N GLN A 742 22.40 14.83 -31.03
CA GLN A 742 23.22 15.62 -31.96
C GLN A 742 22.43 16.65 -32.79
N PRO A 743 21.20 16.36 -33.28
CA PRO A 743 20.34 17.36 -33.92
C PRO A 743 19.97 18.53 -32.99
N LEU A 744 19.79 18.27 -31.69
CA LEU A 744 19.43 19.31 -30.72
C LEU A 744 20.51 20.40 -30.61
N LEU A 745 21.80 20.05 -30.75
CA LEU A 745 22.87 21.06 -30.81
C LEU A 745 22.74 22.00 -32.01
N THR A 746 22.27 21.48 -33.15
CA THR A 746 22.09 22.30 -34.36
C THR A 746 20.88 23.23 -34.24
N SER A 747 19.78 22.77 -33.65
CA SER A 747 18.60 23.61 -33.36
C SER A 747 18.95 24.75 -32.40
N LEU A 748 19.76 24.47 -31.36
CA LEU A 748 20.18 25.48 -30.38
C LEU A 748 21.24 26.48 -30.87
N GLN A 749 21.75 26.39 -32.11
CA GLN A 749 22.67 27.41 -32.64
C GLN A 749 21.97 28.75 -32.91
N GLY A 750 20.65 28.75 -33.07
CA GLY A 750 19.83 29.95 -33.27
C GLY A 750 19.21 30.54 -32.00
N THR A 751 19.29 29.85 -30.85
CA THR A 751 18.69 30.26 -29.58
C THR A 751 19.75 30.69 -28.56
N ASP A 752 19.42 31.66 -27.72
CA ASP A 752 20.36 32.23 -26.73
C ASP A 752 20.39 31.42 -25.42
N SER A 753 20.31 30.08 -25.48
CA SER A 753 20.28 29.18 -24.31
C SER A 753 21.59 28.38 -24.13
N PRO A 754 22.70 29.06 -23.75
CA PRO A 754 23.99 28.41 -23.65
C PRO A 754 24.04 27.33 -22.55
N THR A 755 23.20 27.41 -21.51
CA THR A 755 23.10 26.36 -20.48
C THR A 755 22.60 25.03 -21.03
N GLN A 756 21.56 25.03 -21.88
CA GLN A 756 20.99 23.84 -22.51
C GLN A 756 22.01 23.18 -23.46
N ARG A 757 22.75 23.97 -24.24
CA ARG A 757 23.85 23.46 -25.09
C ARG A 757 24.91 22.73 -24.27
N GLY A 758 25.31 23.30 -23.12
CA GLY A 758 26.26 22.65 -22.21
C GLY A 758 25.79 21.29 -21.71
N VAL A 759 24.51 21.15 -21.37
CA VAL A 759 23.92 19.86 -20.94
C VAL A 759 23.99 18.80 -22.05
N ILE A 760 23.65 19.17 -23.28
CA ILE A 760 23.71 18.24 -24.42
C ILE A 760 25.15 17.81 -24.71
N HIS A 761 26.11 18.74 -24.68
CA HIS A 761 27.52 18.40 -24.83
C HIS A 761 27.97 17.40 -23.75
N ASN A 762 27.55 17.57 -22.49
CA ASN A 762 27.82 16.60 -21.43
C ASN A 762 27.20 15.23 -21.73
N LEU A 763 25.94 15.16 -22.15
CA LEU A 763 25.27 13.89 -22.46
C LEU A 763 25.88 13.17 -23.67
N LEU A 764 26.21 13.90 -24.74
CA LEU A 764 26.91 13.36 -25.91
C LEU A 764 28.27 12.80 -25.52
N ALA A 765 29.01 13.46 -24.64
CA ALA A 765 30.26 12.93 -24.16
C ALA A 765 30.10 11.60 -23.41
N LEU A 766 29.05 11.46 -22.59
CA LEU A 766 28.74 10.19 -21.92
C LEU A 766 28.39 9.08 -22.93
N CYS A 767 27.67 9.42 -24.00
CA CYS A 767 27.38 8.48 -25.10
C CYS A 767 28.67 8.01 -25.78
N LEU A 768 29.51 8.95 -26.22
CA LEU A 768 30.75 8.68 -26.95
C LEU A 768 31.76 7.92 -26.08
N ARG A 769 31.81 8.23 -24.79
CA ARG A 769 32.60 7.48 -23.80
C ARG A 769 32.18 6.01 -23.74
N ARG A 770 30.87 5.73 -23.69
CA ARG A 770 30.34 4.34 -23.69
C ARG A 770 30.64 3.59 -25.00
N GLN A 771 30.73 4.30 -26.11
CA GLN A 771 31.15 3.76 -27.41
C GLN A 771 32.69 3.56 -27.53
N GLY A 772 33.48 4.00 -26.54
CA GLY A 772 34.94 3.96 -26.60
C GLY A 772 35.59 5.07 -27.43
N ARG A 773 34.81 6.06 -27.92
CA ARG A 773 35.30 7.23 -28.67
C ARG A 773 35.78 8.33 -27.72
N ILE A 774 36.83 8.01 -26.98
CA ILE A 774 37.43 8.86 -25.94
C ILE A 774 37.79 10.29 -26.42
N PRO A 775 38.47 10.52 -27.57
CA PRO A 775 38.90 11.88 -27.93
C PRO A 775 37.71 12.82 -28.19
N GLU A 776 36.66 12.31 -28.83
CA GLU A 776 35.46 13.09 -29.09
C GLU A 776 34.67 13.36 -27.81
N ALA A 777 34.59 12.38 -26.91
CA ALA A 777 34.02 12.58 -25.58
C ALA A 777 34.76 13.70 -24.81
N GLY A 778 36.09 13.72 -24.89
CA GLY A 778 36.91 14.78 -24.30
C GLY A 778 36.61 16.17 -24.90
N TRP A 779 36.47 16.26 -26.22
CA TRP A 779 36.11 17.51 -26.91
C TRP A 779 34.73 18.04 -26.49
N HIS A 780 33.73 17.16 -26.41
CA HIS A 780 32.38 17.55 -25.96
C HIS A 780 32.37 18.01 -24.50
N LEU A 781 33.08 17.35 -23.58
CA LEU A 781 33.18 17.80 -22.19
C LEU A 781 33.94 19.12 -22.05
N HIS A 782 35.00 19.33 -22.84
CA HIS A 782 35.70 20.60 -22.87
C HIS A 782 34.79 21.72 -23.37
N SER A 783 33.98 21.47 -24.41
CA SER A 783 32.99 22.42 -24.91
C SER A 783 31.95 22.77 -23.84
N ALA A 784 31.42 21.76 -23.12
CA ALA A 784 30.51 21.98 -21.99
C ALA A 784 31.15 22.81 -20.87
N LEU A 785 32.44 22.59 -20.60
CA LEU A 785 33.21 23.36 -19.62
C LEU A 785 33.38 24.82 -20.00
N VAL A 786 33.71 25.10 -21.26
CA VAL A 786 33.86 26.47 -21.78
C VAL A 786 32.53 27.21 -21.70
N ILE A 787 31.45 26.59 -22.20
CA ILE A 787 30.10 27.17 -22.18
C ILE A 787 29.65 27.48 -20.75
N SER A 788 29.85 26.55 -19.81
CA SER A 788 29.47 26.77 -18.41
C SER A 788 30.31 27.85 -17.72
N ARG A 789 31.59 27.97 -18.07
CA ARG A 789 32.48 29.03 -17.57
C ARG A 789 32.08 30.41 -18.10
N GLU A 790 31.76 30.52 -19.39
CA GLU A 790 31.31 31.77 -20.03
C GLU A 790 29.96 32.24 -19.46
N ASN A 791 29.05 31.30 -19.17
CA ASN A 791 27.75 31.61 -18.58
C ASN A 791 27.79 31.87 -17.07
N GLY A 792 28.95 31.69 -16.42
CA GLY A 792 29.07 31.77 -14.96
C GLY A 792 28.31 30.66 -14.20
N ASN A 793 27.90 29.58 -14.86
CA ASN A 793 27.22 28.45 -14.21
C ASN A 793 28.25 27.52 -13.57
N GLN A 794 28.66 27.86 -12.34
CA GLN A 794 29.67 27.15 -11.57
C GLN A 794 29.33 25.66 -11.34
N ARG A 795 28.05 25.31 -11.21
CA ARG A 795 27.63 23.91 -11.01
C ARG A 795 27.89 23.06 -12.25
N ASN A 796 27.45 23.54 -13.42
CA ASN A 796 27.70 22.85 -14.69
C ASN A 796 29.20 22.79 -15.03
N GLN A 797 29.96 23.81 -14.60
CA GLN A 797 31.41 23.83 -14.71
C GLN A 797 32.06 22.72 -13.87
N ALA A 798 31.62 22.56 -12.62
CA ALA A 798 32.06 21.47 -11.76
C ALA A 798 31.72 20.11 -12.37
N LEU A 799 30.49 19.90 -12.84
CA LEU A 799 30.07 18.66 -13.50
C LEU A 799 30.92 18.31 -14.73
N ALA A 800 31.19 19.27 -15.60
CA ALA A 800 32.05 19.04 -16.78
C ALA A 800 33.47 18.63 -16.37
N LEU A 801 34.04 19.26 -15.34
CA LEU A 801 35.34 18.87 -14.78
C LEU A 801 35.31 17.47 -14.15
N ALA A 802 34.27 17.14 -13.39
CA ALA A 802 34.11 15.83 -12.79
C ALA A 802 34.05 14.73 -13.85
N ASN A 803 33.29 14.96 -14.92
CA ASN A 803 33.17 14.05 -16.05
C ASN A 803 34.48 13.91 -16.85
N LEU A 804 35.26 14.99 -17.03
CA LEU A 804 36.61 14.92 -17.61
C LEU A 804 37.54 14.08 -16.74
N GLY A 805 37.45 14.25 -15.42
CA GLY A 805 38.18 13.42 -14.46
C GLY A 805 37.80 11.94 -14.58
N CYS A 806 36.51 11.64 -14.70
CA CYS A 806 36.01 10.28 -14.90
C CYS A 806 36.50 9.66 -16.23
N LEU A 807 36.49 10.44 -17.32
CA LEU A 807 37.02 10.01 -18.62
C LEU A 807 38.52 9.71 -18.55
N ALA A 808 39.29 10.55 -17.84
CA ALA A 808 40.71 10.31 -17.61
C ALA A 808 40.97 9.01 -16.81
N LEU A 809 40.13 8.69 -15.81
CA LEU A 809 40.23 7.42 -15.08
C LEU A 809 40.01 6.20 -15.96
N ASP A 810 39.03 6.25 -16.87
CA ASP A 810 38.77 5.13 -17.80
C ASP A 810 39.95 4.84 -18.72
N THR A 811 40.74 5.87 -19.03
CA THR A 811 41.94 5.76 -19.87
C THR A 811 43.20 5.40 -19.07
N GLY A 812 43.09 5.25 -17.75
CA GLY A 812 44.22 4.98 -16.84
C GLY A 812 45.05 6.22 -16.47
N ALA A 813 44.66 7.42 -16.93
CA ALA A 813 45.37 8.68 -16.68
C ALA A 813 45.02 9.29 -15.30
N SER A 814 45.29 8.54 -14.22
CA SER A 814 44.92 8.90 -12.83
C SER A 814 45.46 10.27 -12.36
N LEU A 815 46.66 10.66 -12.76
CA LEU A 815 47.25 11.96 -12.41
C LEU A 815 46.43 13.14 -12.97
N ILE A 816 45.96 13.01 -14.20
CA ILE A 816 45.17 14.06 -14.87
C ILE A 816 43.75 14.06 -14.33
N ALA A 817 43.20 12.88 -14.05
CA ALA A 817 41.92 12.74 -13.38
C ALA A 817 41.88 13.50 -12.05
N GLU A 818 42.93 13.37 -11.22
CA GLU A 818 43.05 14.09 -9.95
C GLU A 818 42.96 15.61 -10.15
N ARG A 819 43.66 16.17 -11.14
CA ARG A 819 43.63 17.62 -11.41
C ARG A 819 42.23 18.13 -11.73
N PHE A 820 41.52 17.42 -12.60
CA PHE A 820 40.15 17.77 -12.96
C PHE A 820 39.19 17.62 -11.77
N LEU A 821 39.29 16.52 -11.02
CA LEU A 821 38.42 16.21 -9.88
C LEU A 821 38.64 17.16 -8.70
N VAL A 822 39.89 17.55 -8.41
CA VAL A 822 40.18 18.54 -7.36
C VAL A 822 39.62 19.92 -7.73
N ARG A 823 39.74 20.33 -9.00
CA ARG A 823 39.16 21.59 -9.46
C ARG A 823 37.63 21.57 -9.41
N SER A 824 37.02 20.44 -9.78
CA SER A 824 35.58 20.21 -9.62
C SER A 824 35.16 20.30 -8.16
N MET A 825 35.91 19.69 -7.25
CA MET A 825 35.64 19.72 -5.81
C MET A 825 35.66 21.14 -5.27
N CYS A 826 36.67 21.96 -5.63
CA CYS A 826 36.73 23.35 -5.18
C CYS A 826 35.47 24.14 -5.59
N LEU A 827 34.98 23.95 -6.82
CA LEU A 827 33.75 24.60 -7.28
C LEU A 827 32.51 24.10 -6.53
N PHE A 828 32.40 22.79 -6.28
CA PHE A 828 31.30 22.27 -5.48
C PHE A 828 31.35 22.71 -4.00
N TRP A 829 32.55 22.93 -3.47
CA TRP A 829 32.75 23.47 -2.13
C TRP A 829 32.28 24.93 -2.02
N ASP A 830 32.51 25.74 -3.05
CA ASP A 830 32.02 27.12 -3.10
C ASP A 830 30.49 27.19 -3.26
N LEU A 831 29.86 26.13 -3.77
CA LEU A 831 28.41 26.00 -4.02
C LEU A 831 27.61 25.40 -2.85
N TRP A 832 28.22 25.24 -1.67
CA TRP A 832 27.73 24.46 -0.51
C TRP A 832 26.33 24.85 0.05
N GLU A 833 25.67 25.87 -0.49
CA GLU A 833 24.34 26.32 -0.07
C GLU A 833 23.16 25.55 -0.72
N SER A 834 23.38 24.68 -1.72
CA SER A 834 22.32 23.97 -2.46
C SER A 834 22.07 22.52 -1.97
N PRO A 835 20.81 22.05 -1.87
CA PRO A 835 20.43 20.75 -1.29
C PRO A 835 20.76 19.50 -2.13
N THR A 836 21.51 19.64 -3.23
CA THR A 836 21.82 18.53 -4.15
C THR A 836 23.24 18.05 -3.95
N ASP A 837 23.40 16.96 -3.21
CA ASP A 837 24.68 16.43 -2.76
C ASP A 837 25.25 15.30 -3.65
N GLU A 838 24.41 14.65 -4.46
CA GLU A 838 24.80 13.46 -5.25
C GLU A 838 26.02 13.70 -6.15
N GLU A 839 26.02 14.78 -6.92
CA GLU A 839 27.10 15.12 -7.85
C GLU A 839 28.42 15.42 -7.12
N HIS A 840 28.32 16.09 -5.97
CA HIS A 840 29.45 16.43 -5.12
C HIS A 840 30.06 15.18 -4.49
N VAL A 841 29.20 14.31 -3.93
CA VAL A 841 29.58 13.02 -3.36
C VAL A 841 30.23 12.13 -4.44
N GLN A 842 29.66 12.09 -5.65
CA GLN A 842 30.19 11.31 -6.76
C GLN A 842 31.60 11.77 -7.18
N THR A 843 31.87 13.08 -7.12
CA THR A 843 33.21 13.65 -7.40
C THR A 843 34.24 13.14 -6.39
N TYR A 844 33.91 13.07 -5.10
CA TYR A 844 34.77 12.48 -4.08
C TYR A 844 34.98 10.97 -4.28
N LEU A 845 33.96 10.25 -4.73
CA LEU A 845 34.09 8.82 -5.06
C LEU A 845 35.08 8.59 -6.22
N TRP A 846 34.99 9.39 -7.28
CA TRP A 846 35.94 9.32 -8.39
C TRP A 846 37.36 9.75 -7.98
N LEU A 847 37.49 10.76 -7.11
CA LEU A 847 38.80 11.17 -6.61
C LEU A 847 39.44 10.07 -5.76
N GLY A 848 38.66 9.43 -4.89
CA GLY A 848 39.13 8.26 -4.13
C GLY A 848 39.55 7.09 -5.02
N ARG A 849 38.85 6.84 -6.14
CA ARG A 849 39.28 5.86 -7.14
C ARG A 849 40.62 6.26 -7.78
N SER A 850 40.80 7.53 -8.15
CA SER A 850 42.08 8.04 -8.66
C SER A 850 43.24 7.75 -7.70
N TYR A 851 43.04 8.01 -6.41
CA TYR A 851 44.05 7.72 -5.39
C TYR A 851 44.27 6.21 -5.17
N LYS A 852 43.24 5.38 -5.37
CA LYS A 852 43.34 3.91 -5.33
C LYS A 852 44.26 3.38 -6.42
N ASP A 853 44.08 3.85 -7.66
CA ASP A 853 44.91 3.44 -8.80
C ASP A 853 46.38 3.84 -8.62
N ARG A 854 46.64 4.89 -7.82
CA ARG A 854 47.98 5.37 -7.47
C ARG A 854 48.57 4.77 -6.18
N GLY A 855 47.82 3.92 -5.47
CA GLY A 855 48.27 3.32 -4.20
C GLY A 855 48.38 4.29 -3.02
N ARG A 856 47.69 5.45 -3.05
CA ARG A 856 47.73 6.47 -1.98
C ARG A 856 46.66 6.22 -0.91
N SER A 857 46.86 5.20 -0.06
CA SER A 857 45.82 4.73 0.88
C SER A 857 45.29 5.77 1.89
N GLN A 858 46.07 6.80 2.24
CA GLN A 858 45.61 7.84 3.17
C GLN A 858 44.60 8.79 2.53
N ASP A 859 44.83 9.18 1.28
CA ASP A 859 43.98 10.14 0.58
C ASP A 859 42.65 9.53 0.13
N ILE A 860 42.64 8.22 -0.15
CA ILE A 860 41.39 7.48 -0.47
C ILE A 860 40.41 7.57 0.69
N ARG A 861 40.88 7.31 1.91
CA ARG A 861 40.05 7.37 3.14
C ARG A 861 39.47 8.77 3.32
N ALA A 862 40.32 9.79 3.26
CA ALA A 862 39.90 11.18 3.41
C ALA A 862 38.81 11.55 2.39
N CYS A 863 38.96 11.16 1.12
CA CYS A 863 37.96 11.47 0.10
C CYS A 863 36.60 10.84 0.39
N TYR A 864 36.58 9.55 0.72
CA TYR A 864 35.33 8.86 0.98
C TYR A 864 34.68 9.30 2.31
N GLU A 865 35.45 9.58 3.36
CA GLU A 865 34.92 10.09 4.64
C GLU A 865 34.31 11.48 4.50
N ILE A 866 34.95 12.37 3.73
CA ILE A 866 34.37 13.68 3.40
C ILE A 866 33.10 13.51 2.56
N GLY A 867 33.11 12.61 1.57
CA GLY A 867 31.92 12.26 0.79
C GLY A 867 30.75 11.79 1.67
N LEU A 868 31.01 10.99 2.70
CA LEU A 868 29.97 10.55 3.63
C LEU A 868 29.45 11.71 4.50
N LEU A 869 30.34 12.59 4.95
CA LEU A 869 29.98 13.77 5.74
C LEU A 869 29.06 14.72 4.96
N ILE A 870 29.32 14.90 3.67
CA ILE A 870 28.45 15.66 2.75
C ILE A 870 27.06 15.02 2.68
N ALA A 871 27.02 13.70 2.44
CA ALA A 871 25.76 12.96 2.33
C ALA A 871 24.94 12.96 3.64
N LEU A 872 25.63 12.93 4.79
CA LEU A 872 25.01 13.07 6.11
C LEU A 872 24.42 14.47 6.33
N HIS A 873 25.15 15.52 5.93
CA HIS A 873 24.68 16.90 6.06
C HIS A 873 23.46 17.18 5.18
N ALA A 874 23.47 16.66 3.95
CA ALA A 874 22.35 16.76 3.02
C ALA A 874 21.17 15.85 3.40
N LYS A 875 21.35 14.91 4.34
CA LYS A 875 20.37 13.89 4.73
C LYS A 875 19.88 13.03 3.54
N ASN A 876 20.73 12.85 2.52
CA ASN A 876 20.42 11.97 1.40
C ASN A 876 20.82 10.53 1.72
N LEU A 877 19.82 9.70 2.01
CA LEU A 877 20.02 8.31 2.41
C LEU A 877 20.68 7.48 1.30
N HIS A 878 20.39 7.75 0.02
CA HIS A 878 20.98 7.01 -1.10
C HIS A 878 22.48 7.27 -1.19
N SER A 879 22.88 8.55 -1.22
CA SER A 879 24.30 8.97 -1.20
C SER A 879 25.05 8.39 0.00
N GLN A 880 24.45 8.43 1.19
CA GLN A 880 25.05 7.87 2.40
C GLN A 880 25.33 6.37 2.24
N MET A 881 24.38 5.61 1.70
CA MET A 881 24.52 4.17 1.52
C MET A 881 25.61 3.81 0.51
N VAL A 882 25.67 4.51 -0.62
CA VAL A 882 26.69 4.29 -1.65
C VAL A 882 28.09 4.52 -1.08
N VAL A 883 28.31 5.65 -0.38
CA VAL A 883 29.63 5.97 0.17
C VAL A 883 30.01 5.04 1.32
N ALA A 884 29.08 4.75 2.24
CA ALA A 884 29.34 3.86 3.36
C ALA A 884 29.71 2.44 2.90
N LYS A 885 29.08 1.94 1.83
CA LYS A 885 29.43 0.65 1.19
C LYS A 885 30.84 0.66 0.60
N VAL A 886 31.25 1.76 -0.02
CA VAL A 886 32.59 1.87 -0.61
C VAL A 886 33.65 1.98 0.51
N LEU A 887 33.38 2.76 1.56
CA LEU A 887 34.22 2.85 2.76
C LEU A 887 34.39 1.50 3.44
N SER A 888 33.29 0.77 3.65
CA SER A 888 33.34 -0.51 4.34
C SER A 888 34.18 -1.55 3.60
N ARG A 889 34.07 -1.60 2.27
CA ARG A 889 34.94 -2.42 1.40
C ARG A 889 36.39 -1.98 1.46
N LEU A 890 36.67 -0.67 1.39
CA LEU A 890 38.04 -0.15 1.52
C LEU A 890 38.69 -0.59 2.83
N TYR A 891 37.98 -0.47 3.94
CA TYR A 891 38.50 -0.86 5.26
C TYR A 891 38.67 -2.38 5.39
N ALA A 892 37.81 -3.18 4.72
CA ALA A 892 37.99 -4.63 4.65
C ALA A 892 39.23 -5.03 3.82
N ASP A 893 39.44 -4.41 2.65
CA ASP A 893 40.62 -4.62 1.80
C ASP A 893 41.93 -4.28 2.56
N MET A 894 41.88 -3.28 3.44
CA MET A 894 42.99 -2.85 4.29
C MET A 894 43.17 -3.71 5.55
N LEU A 895 42.35 -4.76 5.74
CA LEU A 895 42.31 -5.63 6.94
C LEU A 895 41.97 -4.88 8.25
N LEU A 896 41.36 -3.69 8.15
CA LEU A 896 40.92 -2.86 9.27
C LEU A 896 39.45 -3.16 9.59
N TYR A 897 39.18 -4.40 10.00
CA TYR A 897 37.82 -4.94 10.18
C TYR A 897 36.95 -4.14 11.14
N GLY A 898 37.52 -3.58 12.23
CA GLY A 898 36.76 -2.78 13.20
C GLY A 898 36.10 -1.55 12.58
N GLN A 899 36.77 -0.86 11.65
CA GLN A 899 36.21 0.30 10.94
C GLN A 899 35.22 -0.14 9.87
N SER A 900 35.50 -1.24 9.17
CA SER A 900 34.57 -1.83 8.19
C SER A 900 33.22 -2.18 8.84
N ILE A 901 33.24 -2.75 10.04
CA ILE A 901 32.05 -3.08 10.83
C ILE A 901 31.21 -1.82 11.11
N VAL A 902 31.81 -0.71 11.56
CA VAL A 902 31.08 0.53 11.85
C VAL A 902 30.33 1.05 10.61
N TYR A 903 30.97 1.05 9.45
CA TYR A 903 30.34 1.52 8.21
C TYR A 903 29.27 0.57 7.68
N TYR A 904 29.44 -0.74 7.82
CA TYR A 904 28.36 -1.68 7.48
C TYR A 904 27.19 -1.62 8.48
N GLU A 905 27.42 -1.34 9.78
CA GLU A 905 26.36 -1.06 10.75
C GLU A 905 25.58 0.21 10.36
N HIS A 906 26.27 1.24 9.84
CA HIS A 906 25.61 2.41 9.24
C HIS A 906 24.78 2.03 8.00
N CYS A 907 25.30 1.16 7.11
CA CYS A 907 24.54 0.67 5.95
C CYS A 907 23.24 -0.03 6.37
N VAL A 908 23.28 -0.84 7.42
CA VAL A 908 22.08 -1.48 8.00
C VAL A 908 21.11 -0.46 8.58
N SER A 909 21.60 0.59 9.24
CA SER A 909 20.74 1.69 9.72
C SER A 909 20.05 2.41 8.57
N VAL A 910 20.79 2.76 7.53
CA VAL A 910 20.26 3.45 6.35
C VAL A 910 19.28 2.57 5.57
N SER A 911 19.56 1.28 5.41
CA SER A 911 18.62 0.35 4.75
C SER A 911 17.31 0.19 5.54
N ARG A 912 17.37 0.24 6.87
CA ARG A 912 16.17 0.27 7.74
C ARG A 912 15.36 1.55 7.56
N GLU A 913 16.02 2.70 7.47
CA GLU A 913 15.36 3.99 7.21
C GLU A 913 14.70 4.03 5.82
N LEU A 914 15.35 3.45 4.81
CA LEU A 914 14.81 3.28 3.46
C LEU A 914 13.73 2.20 3.37
N LYS A 915 13.52 1.42 4.44
CA LYS A 915 12.63 0.23 4.48
C LYS A 915 12.98 -0.82 3.41
N ASP A 916 14.24 -0.88 2.98
CA ASP A 916 14.73 -1.88 2.03
C ASP A 916 15.30 -3.09 2.79
N LYS A 917 14.43 -4.09 2.97
CA LYS A 917 14.76 -5.34 3.68
C LYS A 917 15.76 -6.19 2.95
N ARG A 918 15.79 -6.13 1.61
CA ARG A 918 16.74 -6.92 0.82
C ARG A 918 18.16 -6.43 1.09
N LEU A 919 18.38 -5.12 0.98
CA LEU A 919 19.67 -4.51 1.30
C LEU A 919 20.03 -4.71 2.78
N GLU A 920 19.06 -4.63 3.70
CA GLU A 920 19.29 -4.92 5.12
C GLU A 920 19.86 -6.34 5.33
N GLY A 921 19.25 -7.35 4.71
CA GLY A 921 19.73 -8.74 4.77
C GLY A 921 21.14 -8.90 4.21
N GLU A 922 21.39 -8.37 3.01
CA GLU A 922 22.71 -8.43 2.36
C GLU A 922 23.82 -7.80 3.25
N TYR A 923 23.55 -6.66 3.88
CA TYR A 923 24.53 -6.00 4.76
C TYR A 923 24.72 -6.71 6.10
N LEU A 924 23.67 -7.32 6.67
CA LEU A 924 23.77 -8.14 7.87
C LEU A 924 24.62 -9.39 7.64
N GLU A 925 24.51 -10.01 6.45
CA GLU A 925 25.36 -11.12 6.06
C GLU A 925 26.83 -10.69 5.93
N LYS A 926 27.11 -9.53 5.30
CA LYS A 926 28.47 -8.97 5.26
C LYS A 926 29.02 -8.67 6.64
N LEU A 927 28.22 -8.09 7.55
CA LEU A 927 28.62 -7.89 8.95
C LEU A 927 28.97 -9.21 9.62
N SER A 928 28.11 -10.22 9.47
CA SER A 928 28.36 -11.55 10.03
C SER A 928 29.70 -12.11 9.55
N SER A 929 29.96 -12.06 8.24
CA SER A 929 31.23 -12.55 7.69
C SER A 929 32.44 -11.83 8.27
N LEU A 930 32.38 -10.50 8.45
CA LEU A 930 33.45 -9.70 9.06
C LEU A 930 33.68 -10.07 10.52
N TYR A 931 32.61 -10.24 11.30
CA TYR A 931 32.73 -10.69 12.68
C TYR A 931 33.34 -12.11 12.78
N LEU A 932 33.08 -13.01 11.82
CA LEU A 932 33.74 -14.32 11.80
C LEU A 932 35.23 -14.23 11.47
N THR A 933 35.65 -13.29 10.61
CA THR A 933 37.07 -13.12 10.31
C THR A 933 37.93 -12.70 11.50
N LEU A 934 37.32 -12.10 12.54
CA LEU A 934 38.02 -11.72 13.78
C LEU A 934 38.38 -12.94 14.63
N ASN A 935 37.70 -14.08 14.46
CA ASN A 935 37.96 -15.36 15.11
C ASN A 935 38.03 -15.33 16.66
N ASP A 936 37.33 -14.38 17.29
CA ASP A 936 37.15 -14.31 18.75
C ASP A 936 35.79 -14.88 19.16
N GLU A 937 35.70 -15.56 20.30
CA GLU A 937 34.44 -16.17 20.77
C GLU A 937 33.29 -15.13 20.87
N ARG A 938 33.58 -13.92 21.37
CA ARG A 938 32.61 -12.83 21.45
C ARG A 938 32.17 -12.34 20.06
N SER A 939 33.07 -12.35 19.08
CA SER A 939 32.78 -11.95 17.71
C SER A 939 31.94 -13.01 16.99
N SER A 940 32.19 -14.30 17.21
CA SER A 940 31.36 -15.40 16.70
C SER A 940 29.92 -15.33 17.23
N ARG A 941 29.73 -14.98 18.50
CA ARG A 941 28.38 -14.74 19.06
C ARG A 941 27.68 -13.55 18.41
N LYS A 942 28.38 -12.44 18.16
CA LYS A 942 27.80 -11.30 17.42
C LYS A 942 27.47 -11.64 15.97
N SER A 943 28.36 -12.38 15.28
CA SER A 943 28.09 -12.90 13.94
C SER A 943 26.83 -13.77 13.93
N LEU A 944 26.66 -14.63 14.94
CA LEU A 944 25.46 -15.44 15.09
C LEU A 944 24.20 -14.57 15.17
N ASP A 945 24.20 -13.52 15.98
CA ASP A 945 23.07 -12.61 16.12
C ASP A 945 22.73 -11.93 14.78
N TYR A 946 23.74 -11.44 14.04
CA TYR A 946 23.54 -10.83 12.73
C TYR A 946 23.08 -11.83 11.67
N THR A 947 23.62 -13.05 11.66
CA THR A 947 23.20 -14.11 10.74
C THR A 947 21.76 -14.55 11.01
N LYS A 948 21.34 -14.61 12.28
CA LYS A 948 19.95 -14.90 12.64
C LYS A 948 19.00 -13.79 12.20
N GLN A 949 19.41 -12.53 12.30
CA GLN A 949 18.63 -11.41 11.76
C GLN A 949 18.52 -11.50 10.23
N SER A 950 19.61 -11.81 9.54
CA SER A 950 19.61 -12.02 8.08
C SER A 950 18.73 -13.21 7.68
N LEU A 951 18.83 -14.31 8.41
CA LEU A 951 18.00 -15.51 8.21
C LEU A 951 16.51 -15.16 8.36
N ARG A 952 16.14 -14.44 9.42
CA ARG A 952 14.76 -13.95 9.59
C ARG A 952 14.29 -13.15 8.37
N ILE A 953 15.12 -12.24 7.87
CA ILE A 953 14.80 -11.45 6.67
C ILE A 953 14.66 -12.34 5.43
N SER A 954 15.53 -13.33 5.22
CA SER A 954 15.43 -14.24 4.06
C SER A 954 14.16 -15.11 4.10
N ILE A 955 13.75 -15.55 5.30
CA ILE A 955 12.46 -16.22 5.53
C ILE A 955 11.31 -15.25 5.24
N ASP A 956 11.41 -14.02 5.73
CA ASP A 956 10.40 -12.98 5.52
C ASP A 956 10.22 -12.68 4.02
N LEU A 957 11.31 -12.58 3.26
CA LEU A 957 11.31 -12.36 1.82
C LEU A 957 10.92 -13.60 0.99
N GLY A 958 10.79 -14.78 1.62
CA GLY A 958 10.48 -16.04 0.92
C GLY A 958 11.57 -16.52 -0.04
N LYS A 959 12.80 -16.00 0.11
CA LYS A 959 13.93 -16.38 -0.74
C LYS A 959 14.58 -17.64 -0.21
N LYS A 960 14.03 -18.79 -0.61
CA LYS A 960 14.41 -20.12 -0.11
C LYS A 960 15.89 -20.49 -0.34
N GLU A 961 16.53 -19.99 -1.41
CA GLU A 961 17.96 -20.19 -1.64
C GLU A 961 18.79 -19.47 -0.57
N GLU A 962 18.58 -18.15 -0.43
CA GLU A 962 19.23 -17.33 0.61
C GLU A 962 18.89 -17.84 2.02
N GLU A 963 17.67 -18.34 2.25
CA GLU A 963 17.25 -18.98 3.49
C GLU A 963 18.09 -20.23 3.78
N SER A 964 18.23 -21.15 2.81
CA SER A 964 19.01 -22.38 2.98
C SER A 964 20.49 -22.08 3.25
N GLU A 965 21.08 -21.14 2.49
CA GLU A 965 22.45 -20.70 2.70
C GLU A 965 22.66 -20.05 4.07
N THR A 966 21.72 -19.21 4.52
CA THR A 966 21.82 -18.59 5.86
C THR A 966 21.63 -19.60 6.99
N TRP A 967 20.75 -20.60 6.86
CA TRP A 967 20.67 -21.74 7.80
C TRP A 967 22.02 -22.46 7.90
N LEU A 968 22.66 -22.73 6.76
CA LEU A 968 23.98 -23.36 6.69
C LEU A 968 25.05 -22.51 7.39
N GLN A 969 25.06 -21.19 7.18
CA GLN A 969 25.99 -20.29 7.88
C GLN A 969 25.75 -20.29 9.39
N VAL A 970 24.50 -20.29 9.86
CA VAL A 970 24.19 -20.38 11.30
C VAL A 970 24.71 -21.70 11.88
N GLY A 971 24.52 -22.82 11.18
CA GLY A 971 25.08 -24.12 11.57
C GLY A 971 26.60 -24.11 11.68
N ARG A 972 27.29 -23.46 10.72
CA ARG A 972 28.75 -23.23 10.76
C ARG A 972 29.18 -22.45 11.99
N ILE A 973 28.48 -21.38 12.33
CA ILE A 973 28.81 -20.53 13.48
C ILE A 973 28.61 -21.28 14.80
N TYR A 974 27.52 -22.05 14.94
CA TYR A 974 27.28 -22.88 16.12
C TYR A 974 28.38 -23.94 16.33
N TYR A 975 28.86 -24.54 15.24
CA TYR A 975 30.01 -25.44 15.30
C TYR A 975 31.27 -24.71 15.83
N LEU A 976 31.53 -23.48 15.37
CA LEU A 976 32.64 -22.66 15.86
C LEU A 976 32.50 -22.23 17.33
N VAL A 977 31.26 -22.08 17.84
CA VAL A 977 30.95 -21.71 19.23
C VAL A 977 30.91 -22.93 20.18
N TYR A 978 31.24 -24.13 19.68
CA TYR A 978 31.27 -25.38 20.44
C TYR A 978 29.89 -25.93 20.86
N GLU A 979 28.82 -25.60 20.12
CA GLU A 979 27.46 -26.11 20.32
C GLU A 979 27.06 -27.06 19.18
N ASP A 980 27.63 -28.26 19.18
CA ASP A 980 27.54 -29.20 18.05
C ASP A 980 26.10 -29.73 17.80
N GLU A 981 25.26 -29.87 18.83
CA GLU A 981 23.85 -30.29 18.70
C GLU A 981 23.01 -29.24 17.96
N LEU A 982 23.22 -27.96 18.28
CA LEU A 982 22.59 -26.85 17.58
C LEU A 982 23.12 -26.75 16.15
N ALA A 983 24.42 -26.95 15.94
CA ALA A 983 24.98 -26.99 14.59
C ALA A 983 24.26 -28.02 13.71
N ASP A 984 24.06 -29.25 14.20
CA ASP A 984 23.39 -30.32 13.45
C ASP A 984 21.94 -29.96 13.11
N MET A 985 21.18 -29.44 14.07
CA MET A 985 19.78 -29.02 13.83
C MET A 985 19.67 -27.94 12.74
N TYR A 986 20.54 -26.92 12.74
CA TYR A 986 20.50 -25.85 11.73
C TYR A 986 21.01 -26.34 10.36
N LEU A 987 22.00 -27.22 10.31
CA LEU A 987 22.47 -27.85 9.06
C LEU A 987 21.39 -28.73 8.43
N GLN A 988 20.64 -29.51 9.23
CA GLN A 988 19.50 -30.28 8.75
C GLN A 988 18.35 -29.40 8.27
N ALA A 989 18.12 -28.25 8.92
CA ALA A 989 17.14 -27.26 8.45
C ALA A 989 17.54 -26.66 7.08
N ALA A 990 18.82 -26.36 6.86
CA ALA A 990 19.35 -25.90 5.57
C ALA A 990 19.09 -26.94 4.46
N VAL A 991 19.36 -28.20 4.75
CA VAL A 991 19.10 -29.31 3.83
C VAL A 991 17.60 -29.45 3.52
N LYS A 992 16.75 -29.41 4.55
CA LYS A 992 15.30 -29.55 4.41
C LYS A 992 14.69 -28.42 3.56
N THR A 993 15.22 -27.20 3.69
CA THR A 993 14.81 -26.06 2.86
C THR A 993 15.29 -26.21 1.42
N ALA A 994 16.53 -26.66 1.19
CA ALA A 994 17.04 -26.96 -0.14
C ALA A 994 16.23 -28.05 -0.86
N LEU A 995 15.82 -29.11 -0.17
CA LEU A 995 14.96 -30.16 -0.75
C LEU A 995 13.59 -29.63 -1.20
N ARG A 996 13.06 -28.59 -0.56
CA ARG A 996 11.78 -27.96 -0.94
C ARG A 996 11.88 -27.09 -2.20
N MET A 997 13.09 -26.83 -2.71
CA MET A 997 13.32 -26.06 -3.94
C MET A 997 13.16 -26.90 -5.21
N ASN A 998 13.18 -28.24 -5.12
CA ASN A 998 13.21 -29.15 -6.26
C ASN A 998 14.38 -28.93 -7.25
N ASP A 999 15.46 -28.25 -6.84
CA ASP A 999 16.70 -28.16 -7.60
C ASP A 999 17.73 -29.19 -7.07
N PRO A 1000 18.05 -30.24 -7.85
CA PRO A 1000 18.98 -31.27 -7.41
C PRO A 1000 20.43 -30.77 -7.32
N HIS A 1001 20.85 -29.81 -8.15
CA HIS A 1001 22.21 -29.24 -8.08
C HIS A 1001 22.40 -28.43 -6.81
N PHE A 1002 21.42 -27.58 -6.49
CA PHE A 1002 21.44 -26.78 -5.26
C PHE A 1002 21.40 -27.66 -4.02
N ALA A 1003 20.50 -28.66 -3.98
CA ALA A 1003 20.41 -29.61 -2.87
C ALA A 1003 21.73 -30.37 -2.66
N MET A 1004 22.34 -30.89 -3.74
CA MET A 1004 23.65 -31.55 -3.67
C MET A 1004 24.72 -30.67 -3.04
N SER A 1005 24.78 -29.40 -3.46
CA SER A 1005 25.73 -28.41 -2.95
C SER A 1005 25.55 -28.17 -1.45
N ILE A 1006 24.30 -27.94 -0.99
CA ILE A 1006 24.01 -27.72 0.43
C ILE A 1006 24.35 -28.95 1.28
N TYR A 1007 24.06 -30.16 0.81
CA TYR A 1007 24.48 -31.39 1.49
C TYR A 1007 26.01 -31.49 1.58
N GLU A 1008 26.72 -31.20 0.50
CA GLU A 1008 28.20 -31.22 0.51
C GLU A 1008 28.75 -30.16 1.46
N GLU A 1009 28.22 -28.94 1.43
CA GLU A 1009 28.66 -27.84 2.25
C GLU A 1009 28.36 -28.03 3.75
N ALA A 1010 27.27 -28.73 4.08
CA ALA A 1010 26.92 -29.12 5.45
C ALA A 1010 27.86 -30.20 5.98
N GLY A 1011 28.13 -31.23 5.17
CA GLY A 1011 29.15 -32.24 5.49
C GLY A 1011 30.54 -31.64 5.66
N ASP A 1012 30.88 -30.62 4.86
CA ASP A 1012 32.18 -29.94 4.89
C ASP A 1012 32.45 -29.24 6.22
N VAL A 1013 31.41 -28.81 6.95
CA VAL A 1013 31.54 -28.18 8.28
C VAL A 1013 32.21 -29.15 9.26
N TYR A 1014 31.69 -30.37 9.34
CA TYR A 1014 32.25 -31.41 10.21
C TYR A 1014 33.55 -32.00 9.65
N PHE A 1015 33.64 -32.21 8.33
CA PHE A 1015 34.82 -32.80 7.69
C PHE A 1015 36.09 -31.96 7.88
N LYS A 1016 35.99 -30.63 7.66
CA LYS A 1016 37.12 -29.70 7.86
C LYS A 1016 37.41 -29.46 9.32
N GLY A 1017 36.41 -29.60 10.18
CA GLY A 1017 36.52 -29.47 11.62
C GLY A 1017 37.47 -30.50 12.27
N HIS A 1018 37.86 -30.24 13.52
CA HIS A 1018 38.69 -31.16 14.31
C HIS A 1018 37.85 -32.07 15.22
N ARG A 1019 36.55 -31.79 15.35
CA ARG A 1019 35.60 -32.45 16.26
C ARG A 1019 34.46 -33.09 15.47
N ASN A 1020 33.99 -34.25 15.91
CA ASN A 1020 32.80 -34.93 15.36
C ASN A 1020 32.81 -35.09 13.83
N ARG A 1021 33.97 -35.46 13.25
CA ARG A 1021 34.12 -35.62 11.79
C ARG A 1021 33.15 -36.64 11.21
N MET A 1022 32.80 -37.69 11.94
CA MET A 1022 31.84 -38.71 11.50
C MET A 1022 30.42 -38.18 11.26
N ALA A 1023 30.06 -37.03 11.84
CA ALA A 1023 28.77 -36.39 11.54
C ALA A 1023 28.64 -35.96 10.07
N SER A 1024 29.76 -35.84 9.32
CA SER A 1024 29.72 -35.58 7.87
C SER A 1024 29.27 -36.78 7.02
N LEU A 1025 29.37 -38.01 7.55
CA LEU A 1025 29.07 -39.24 6.82
C LEU A 1025 27.64 -39.28 6.23
N PRO A 1026 26.54 -39.03 7.00
CA PRO A 1026 25.19 -39.04 6.46
C PRO A 1026 24.97 -37.97 5.39
N PHE A 1027 25.54 -36.77 5.54
CA PHE A 1027 25.38 -35.70 4.55
C PHE A 1027 25.98 -36.06 3.19
N TYR A 1028 27.12 -36.76 3.17
CA TYR A 1028 27.74 -37.22 1.93
C TYR A 1028 27.10 -38.49 1.37
N ARG A 1029 26.93 -39.53 2.21
CA ARG A 1029 26.47 -40.86 1.78
C ARG A 1029 25.00 -40.87 1.38
N ASP A 1030 24.16 -40.32 2.24
CA ASP A 1030 22.70 -40.42 2.13
C ASP A 1030 22.11 -39.19 1.42
N GLY A 1031 22.87 -38.08 1.34
CA GLY A 1031 22.48 -36.82 0.71
C GLY A 1031 23.16 -36.54 -0.63
N SER A 1032 24.38 -36.00 -0.59
CA SER A 1032 25.06 -35.42 -1.76
C SER A 1032 25.38 -36.44 -2.87
N LEU A 1033 25.83 -37.66 -2.51
CA LEU A 1033 26.27 -38.68 -3.48
C LEU A 1033 25.12 -39.20 -4.38
N PRO A 1034 23.91 -39.51 -3.86
CA PRO A 1034 22.75 -39.81 -4.69
C PRO A 1034 22.40 -38.72 -5.71
N PHE A 1035 22.48 -37.44 -5.31
CA PHE A 1035 22.20 -36.33 -6.24
C PHE A 1035 23.25 -36.20 -7.32
N ALA A 1036 24.54 -36.33 -6.97
CA ALA A 1036 25.63 -36.32 -7.94
C ALA A 1036 25.43 -37.40 -9.02
N ARG A 1037 24.95 -38.58 -8.62
CA ARG A 1037 24.59 -39.68 -9.54
C ARG A 1037 23.33 -39.40 -10.35
N SER A 1038 22.29 -38.80 -9.78
CA SER A 1038 21.08 -38.48 -10.53
C SER A 1038 21.29 -37.38 -11.58
N ILE A 1039 22.29 -36.53 -11.37
CA ILE A 1039 22.69 -35.43 -12.25
C ILE A 1039 23.74 -35.88 -13.29
N ASP A 1040 24.31 -37.09 -13.13
CA ASP A 1040 25.46 -37.59 -13.89
C ASP A 1040 26.72 -36.70 -13.79
N ASP A 1041 26.93 -35.99 -12.66
CA ASP A 1041 28.14 -35.20 -12.41
C ASP A 1041 29.30 -36.08 -11.88
N ILE A 1042 30.08 -36.62 -12.82
CA ILE A 1042 31.25 -37.46 -12.58
C ILE A 1042 32.29 -36.77 -11.67
N HIS A 1043 32.45 -35.44 -11.78
CA HIS A 1043 33.45 -34.71 -10.99
C HIS A 1043 33.04 -34.60 -9.53
N SER A 1044 31.77 -34.26 -9.26
CA SER A 1044 31.24 -34.19 -7.90
C SER A 1044 31.11 -35.58 -7.28
N GLU A 1045 30.70 -36.61 -8.03
CA GLU A 1045 30.67 -38.00 -7.56
C GLU A 1045 32.06 -38.46 -7.09
N PHE A 1046 33.09 -38.24 -7.92
CA PHE A 1046 34.47 -38.58 -7.54
C PHE A 1046 34.94 -37.84 -6.28
N ARG A 1047 34.62 -36.54 -6.18
CA ARG A 1047 34.99 -35.69 -5.03
C ARG A 1047 34.35 -36.21 -3.73
N LEU A 1048 33.06 -36.54 -3.76
CA LEU A 1048 32.31 -37.06 -2.62
C LEU A 1048 32.78 -38.45 -2.19
N LEU A 1049 32.98 -39.38 -3.14
CA LEU A 1049 33.54 -40.71 -2.85
C LEU A 1049 34.95 -40.60 -2.23
N SER A 1050 35.76 -39.66 -2.71
CA SER A 1050 37.07 -39.39 -2.15
C SER A 1050 37.01 -38.85 -0.71
N LYS A 1051 36.07 -37.95 -0.41
CA LYS A 1051 35.83 -37.42 0.95
C LYS A 1051 35.35 -38.52 1.91
N LEU A 1052 34.39 -39.35 1.49
CA LEU A 1052 33.91 -40.52 2.24
C LEU A 1052 35.04 -41.50 2.55
N THR A 1053 35.87 -41.78 1.56
CA THR A 1053 37.05 -42.65 1.71
C THR A 1053 38.02 -42.10 2.76
N ASP A 1054 38.28 -40.79 2.77
CA ASP A 1054 39.17 -40.14 3.73
C ASP A 1054 38.67 -40.27 5.18
N LEU A 1055 37.37 -40.01 5.37
CA LEU A 1055 36.72 -40.08 6.67
C LEU A 1055 36.88 -41.46 7.30
N LEU A 1056 36.51 -42.51 6.55
CA LEU A 1056 36.53 -43.88 7.03
C LEU A 1056 37.95 -44.42 7.26
N ILE A 1057 38.95 -43.96 6.50
CA ILE A 1057 40.36 -44.30 6.75
C ILE A 1057 40.82 -43.79 8.11
N ASN A 1058 40.46 -42.56 8.47
CA ASN A 1058 40.94 -41.92 9.70
C ASN A 1058 40.36 -42.59 10.97
N GLU A 1059 39.14 -43.14 10.88
CA GLU A 1059 38.44 -43.81 11.99
C GLU A 1059 38.67 -45.34 12.05
N LYS A 1060 39.52 -45.88 11.16
CA LYS A 1060 39.89 -47.31 11.06
C LYS A 1060 38.80 -48.27 10.57
N GLU A 1061 37.74 -47.77 9.96
CA GLU A 1061 36.71 -48.59 9.29
C GLU A 1061 37.16 -48.94 7.86
N HIS A 1062 38.20 -49.76 7.77
CA HIS A 1062 38.91 -49.98 6.52
C HIS A 1062 38.13 -50.79 5.47
N GLU A 1063 37.16 -51.61 5.87
CA GLU A 1063 36.36 -52.43 4.96
C GLU A 1063 35.33 -51.61 4.17
N GLU A 1064 34.61 -50.70 4.82
CA GLU A 1064 33.71 -49.77 4.13
C GLU A 1064 34.48 -48.73 3.30
N ALA A 1065 35.62 -48.25 3.82
CA ALA A 1065 36.50 -47.35 3.08
C ALA A 1065 36.95 -47.97 1.74
N LEU A 1066 37.24 -49.28 1.75
CA LEU A 1066 37.65 -50.01 0.55
C LEU A 1066 36.55 -49.99 -0.53
N GLN A 1067 35.28 -50.12 -0.15
CA GLN A 1067 34.15 -50.08 -1.08
C GLN A 1067 34.07 -48.72 -1.78
N TYR A 1068 34.06 -47.61 -1.03
CA TYR A 1068 34.02 -46.26 -1.61
C TYR A 1068 35.27 -45.94 -2.44
N ALA A 1069 36.45 -46.41 -2.05
CA ALA A 1069 37.68 -46.20 -2.81
C ALA A 1069 37.69 -46.96 -4.15
N THR A 1070 37.15 -48.18 -4.18
CA THR A 1070 37.02 -48.94 -5.43
C THR A 1070 36.02 -48.29 -6.39
N LEU A 1071 34.89 -47.79 -5.86
CA LEU A 1071 33.93 -46.97 -6.62
C LEU A 1071 34.59 -45.69 -7.13
N ALA A 1072 35.36 -44.99 -6.30
CA ALA A 1072 36.08 -43.78 -6.70
C ALA A 1072 37.05 -44.05 -7.85
N VAL A 1073 37.75 -45.20 -7.87
CA VAL A 1073 38.64 -45.59 -8.98
C VAL A 1073 37.85 -45.91 -10.25
N GLN A 1074 36.67 -46.53 -10.14
CA GLN A 1074 35.81 -46.81 -11.30
C GLN A 1074 35.32 -45.53 -11.97
N VAL A 1075 34.87 -44.55 -11.17
CA VAL A 1075 34.47 -43.21 -11.65
C VAL A 1075 35.69 -42.42 -12.16
N ALA A 1076 36.83 -42.52 -11.46
CA ALA A 1076 38.05 -41.82 -11.86
C ALA A 1076 38.62 -42.28 -13.20
N ARG A 1077 38.38 -43.52 -13.64
CA ARG A 1077 38.82 -44.02 -14.96
C ARG A 1077 38.25 -43.26 -16.15
N VAL A 1078 37.17 -42.51 -15.92
CA VAL A 1078 36.50 -41.68 -16.91
C VAL A 1078 36.96 -40.21 -16.79
N SER A 1079 37.70 -39.83 -15.74
CA SER A 1079 38.09 -38.44 -15.44
C SER A 1079 39.60 -38.24 -15.21
N VAL A 1080 40.06 -36.98 -15.08
CA VAL A 1080 41.49 -36.60 -14.97
C VAL A 1080 42.12 -36.96 -13.60
N ASN A 1081 41.36 -37.52 -12.66
CA ASN A 1081 41.76 -37.70 -11.26
C ASN A 1081 42.22 -39.12 -10.87
N GLU A 1082 42.55 -39.98 -11.83
CA GLU A 1082 42.96 -41.37 -11.59
C GLU A 1082 44.10 -41.52 -10.55
N ARG A 1083 45.09 -40.62 -10.59
CA ARG A 1083 46.26 -40.67 -9.70
C ARG A 1083 45.86 -40.66 -8.23
N SER A 1084 44.96 -39.76 -7.84
CA SER A 1084 44.55 -39.58 -6.45
C SER A 1084 43.66 -40.72 -5.97
N ALA A 1085 42.83 -41.28 -6.86
CA ALA A 1085 41.99 -42.44 -6.60
C ALA A 1085 42.83 -43.69 -6.26
N TYR A 1086 43.81 -44.03 -7.11
CA TYR A 1086 44.70 -45.17 -6.88
C TYR A 1086 45.56 -44.98 -5.62
N HIS A 1087 45.96 -43.75 -5.30
CA HIS A 1087 46.69 -43.46 -4.08
C HIS A 1087 45.87 -43.70 -2.80
N ARG A 1088 44.61 -43.25 -2.78
CA ARG A 1088 43.69 -43.48 -1.66
C ARG A 1088 43.43 -44.98 -1.50
N LEU A 1089 43.19 -45.70 -2.60
CA LEU A 1089 43.02 -47.15 -2.59
C LEU A 1089 44.26 -47.90 -2.05
N ALA A 1090 45.45 -47.52 -2.49
CA ALA A 1090 46.71 -48.08 -1.99
C ALA A 1090 46.93 -47.82 -0.49
N THR A 1091 46.46 -46.67 0.01
CA THR A 1091 46.52 -46.33 1.42
C THR A 1091 45.62 -47.20 2.29
N ILE A 1092 44.46 -47.63 1.77
CA ILE A 1092 43.53 -48.54 2.48
C ILE A 1092 44.08 -49.96 2.51
N TYR A 1093 44.58 -50.47 1.38
CA TYR A 1093 45.23 -51.78 1.35
C TYR A 1093 46.45 -51.84 2.28
N TYR A 1094 47.17 -50.73 2.42
CA TYR A 1094 48.25 -50.60 3.40
C TYR A 1094 47.74 -50.71 4.84
N SER A 1095 46.63 -50.06 5.18
CA SER A 1095 46.06 -50.13 6.53
C SER A 1095 45.37 -51.45 6.84
N LEU A 1096 44.90 -52.19 5.82
CA LEU A 1096 44.39 -53.57 5.90
C LEU A 1096 45.50 -54.64 5.95
N GLU A 1097 46.77 -54.24 6.01
CA GLU A 1097 47.95 -55.12 5.98
C GLU A 1097 48.09 -55.98 4.71
N GLN A 1098 47.34 -55.66 3.65
CA GLN A 1098 47.42 -56.30 2.34
C GLN A 1098 48.50 -55.63 1.48
N TYR A 1099 49.75 -55.81 1.90
CA TYR A 1099 50.89 -55.06 1.37
C TYR A 1099 51.17 -55.28 -0.12
N GLU A 1100 50.88 -56.46 -0.66
CA GLU A 1100 51.07 -56.76 -2.09
C GLU A 1100 50.13 -55.93 -2.98
N MET A 1101 48.87 -55.81 -2.57
CA MET A 1101 47.89 -54.97 -3.26
C MET A 1101 48.23 -53.49 -3.09
N ALA A 1102 48.64 -53.08 -1.89
CA ALA A 1102 49.05 -51.71 -1.62
C ALA A 1102 50.23 -51.28 -2.52
N GLU A 1103 51.28 -52.11 -2.62
CA GLU A 1103 52.44 -51.87 -3.48
C GLU A 1103 52.04 -51.72 -4.95
N ASN A 1104 51.22 -52.63 -5.47
CA ASN A 1104 50.74 -52.58 -6.85
C ASN A 1104 49.99 -51.28 -7.16
N TYR A 1105 49.08 -50.84 -6.29
CA TYR A 1105 48.31 -49.60 -6.50
C TYR A 1105 49.13 -48.34 -6.26
N TYR A 1106 50.13 -48.34 -5.36
CA TYR A 1106 51.08 -47.23 -5.25
C TYR A 1106 51.93 -47.08 -6.51
N LEU A 1107 52.46 -48.19 -7.05
CA LEU A 1107 53.22 -48.19 -8.31
C LEU A 1107 52.35 -47.72 -9.48
N LYS A 1108 51.07 -48.13 -9.51
CA LYS A 1108 50.11 -47.66 -10.52
C LYS A 1108 49.83 -46.16 -10.41
N SER A 1109 49.64 -45.63 -9.19
CA SER A 1109 49.52 -44.20 -8.95
C SER A 1109 50.79 -43.43 -9.39
N LEU A 1110 51.98 -43.96 -9.12
CA LEU A 1110 53.25 -43.39 -9.59
C LEU A 1110 53.39 -43.43 -11.11
N SER A 1111 52.92 -44.47 -11.79
CA SER A 1111 52.99 -44.57 -13.25
C SER A 1111 52.18 -43.49 -13.98
N LEU A 1112 51.15 -42.95 -13.32
CA LEU A 1112 50.29 -41.89 -13.82
C LEU A 1112 50.82 -40.47 -13.50
N SER A 1113 52.04 -40.37 -12.95
CA SER A 1113 52.62 -39.08 -12.59
C SER A 1113 53.35 -38.39 -13.73
N PRO A 1114 53.25 -37.04 -13.84
CA PRO A 1114 54.02 -36.29 -14.82
C PRO A 1114 55.54 -36.35 -14.50
N PRO A 1115 56.41 -36.36 -15.53
CA PRO A 1115 57.85 -36.54 -15.37
C PRO A 1115 58.56 -35.34 -14.72
N VAL A 1116 57.89 -34.19 -14.56
CA VAL A 1116 58.44 -32.96 -13.99
C VAL A 1116 57.61 -32.55 -12.77
N LEU A 1117 58.28 -32.39 -11.63
CA LEU A 1117 57.70 -31.87 -10.39
C LEU A 1117 57.34 -30.39 -10.55
N GLN A 1118 56.05 -30.05 -10.55
CA GLN A 1118 55.60 -28.66 -10.72
C GLN A 1118 55.46 -27.93 -9.37
N HIS A 1119 55.19 -28.65 -8.28
CA HIS A 1119 54.98 -28.06 -6.96
C HIS A 1119 55.72 -28.79 -5.81
N PRO A 1120 56.19 -28.06 -4.78
CA PRO A 1120 56.90 -28.64 -3.63
C PRO A 1120 56.02 -29.57 -2.78
N MET A 1121 54.69 -29.44 -2.84
CA MET A 1121 53.74 -30.37 -2.20
C MET A 1121 53.75 -31.75 -2.85
N GLU A 1122 54.01 -31.83 -4.16
CA GLU A 1122 54.12 -33.12 -4.86
C GLU A 1122 55.38 -33.87 -4.42
N ALA A 1123 56.50 -33.16 -4.23
CA ALA A 1123 57.73 -33.77 -3.71
C ALA A 1123 57.49 -34.47 -2.36
N ARG A 1124 56.80 -33.81 -1.42
CA ARG A 1124 56.41 -34.43 -0.13
C ARG A 1124 55.51 -35.66 -0.30
N TYR A 1125 54.59 -35.61 -1.27
CA TYR A 1125 53.74 -36.73 -1.62
C TYR A 1125 54.56 -37.93 -2.13
N TYR A 1126 55.46 -37.71 -3.10
CA TYR A 1126 56.33 -38.78 -3.62
C TYR A 1126 57.26 -39.31 -2.55
N THR A 1127 57.85 -38.47 -1.71
CA THR A 1127 58.66 -38.94 -0.57
C THR A 1127 57.86 -39.86 0.33
N LYS A 1128 56.60 -39.51 0.68
CA LYS A 1128 55.74 -40.39 1.48
C LYS A 1128 55.45 -41.73 0.79
N VAL A 1129 55.15 -41.71 -0.52
CA VAL A 1129 54.88 -42.93 -1.30
C VAL A 1129 56.14 -43.80 -1.42
N TYR A 1130 57.29 -43.22 -1.77
CA TYR A 1130 58.57 -43.93 -1.85
C TYR A 1130 59.03 -44.46 -0.49
N CYS A 1131 58.82 -43.73 0.61
CA CYS A 1131 59.09 -44.24 1.96
C CYS A 1131 58.20 -45.45 2.30
N ARG A 1132 56.90 -45.43 1.94
CA ARG A 1132 56.00 -46.58 2.13
C ARG A 1132 56.42 -47.78 1.27
N LEU A 1133 56.77 -47.55 0.00
CA LEU A 1133 57.31 -48.58 -0.89
C LEU A 1133 58.63 -49.17 -0.35
N GLY A 1134 59.54 -48.31 0.15
CA GLY A 1134 60.77 -48.73 0.82
C GLY A 1134 60.50 -49.64 2.01
N ASN A 1135 59.52 -49.29 2.86
CA ASN A 1135 59.11 -50.15 3.98
C ASN A 1135 58.59 -51.53 3.53
N PHE A 1136 57.89 -51.64 2.38
CA PHE A 1136 57.48 -52.95 1.84
C PHE A 1136 58.66 -53.80 1.41
N THR A 1137 59.64 -53.22 0.73
CA THR A 1137 60.86 -53.93 0.33
C THR A 1137 61.63 -54.44 1.56
N LEU A 1138 61.67 -53.64 2.63
CA LEU A 1138 62.29 -54.00 3.90
C LEU A 1138 61.50 -55.10 4.65
N HIS A 1139 60.18 -55.08 4.61
CA HIS A 1139 59.32 -56.15 5.14
C HIS A 1139 59.49 -57.47 4.36
N LYS A 1140 59.50 -57.44 3.02
CA LYS A 1140 59.77 -58.62 2.19
C LYS A 1140 61.14 -59.22 2.48
N LEU A 1141 62.17 -58.38 2.66
CA LEU A 1141 63.51 -58.82 3.07
C LEU A 1141 63.55 -59.40 4.49
N LYS A 1142 62.76 -58.86 5.44
CA LYS A 1142 62.60 -59.43 6.80
C LYS A 1142 61.92 -60.80 6.79
N VAL A 1143 60.85 -60.97 6.00
CA VAL A 1143 60.12 -62.25 5.87
C VAL A 1143 60.99 -63.32 5.18
N GLN A 1144 61.73 -62.95 4.13
CA GLN A 1144 62.74 -63.81 3.52
C GLN A 1144 63.90 -64.12 4.49
N GLY A 1145 64.31 -63.15 5.30
CA GLY A 1145 65.28 -63.34 6.39
C GLY A 1145 64.81 -64.33 7.47
N THR A 1146 63.53 -64.32 7.83
CA THR A 1146 62.94 -65.30 8.76
C THR A 1146 62.75 -66.69 8.14
N GLN A 1147 62.47 -66.79 6.83
CA GLN A 1147 62.51 -68.08 6.12
C GLN A 1147 63.94 -68.63 5.99
N LEU A 1148 64.95 -67.76 5.89
CA LEU A 1148 66.37 -68.14 5.98
C LEU A 1148 66.80 -68.50 7.42
N GLN A 1149 66.15 -67.96 8.45
CA GLN A 1149 66.43 -68.26 9.86
C GLN A 1149 65.94 -69.64 10.33
N CYS A 1150 65.11 -70.35 9.55
CA CYS A 1150 64.84 -71.77 9.78
C CYS A 1150 65.93 -72.71 9.23
N CYS A 1151 66.96 -72.18 8.55
CA CYS A 1151 68.03 -73.01 7.97
C CYS A 1151 69.45 -72.65 8.43
N ILE A 1152 69.71 -71.58 9.18
CA ILE A 1152 71.07 -71.27 9.64
C ILE A 1152 71.05 -70.74 11.08
N GLY A 1153 71.53 -71.57 11.99
CA GLY A 1153 71.79 -71.20 13.37
C GLY A 1153 73.01 -70.28 13.50
N LYS A 1154 73.05 -69.56 14.63
CA LYS A 1154 74.21 -68.90 15.25
C LYS A 1154 75.18 -68.20 14.29
N ASP A 1155 75.12 -66.87 14.22
CA ASP A 1155 76.21 -66.04 14.75
C ASP A 1155 75.99 -64.54 14.50
N ARG A 1156 76.33 -63.77 15.54
CA ARG A 1156 76.79 -62.38 15.55
C ARG A 1156 75.79 -61.23 15.36
N GLU A 1157 75.74 -60.46 16.44
CA GLU A 1157 75.48 -59.04 16.53
C GLU A 1157 76.23 -58.19 15.49
N SER A 1158 75.66 -56.99 15.31
CA SER A 1158 76.31 -55.72 14.97
C SER A 1158 76.19 -55.20 13.53
N THR A 1159 75.70 -53.95 13.48
CA THR A 1159 75.88 -52.91 12.44
C THR A 1159 75.12 -53.05 11.11
N PHE A 1160 74.11 -52.20 10.86
CA PHE A 1160 74.29 -50.93 10.12
C PHE A 1160 72.94 -50.19 9.90
N LEU A 1161 72.95 -48.89 10.20
CA LEU A 1161 72.09 -47.87 9.59
C LEU A 1161 72.44 -47.70 8.10
N LYS A 1162 71.45 -47.68 7.21
CA LYS A 1162 71.30 -46.68 6.13
C LYS A 1162 69.99 -46.87 5.39
#